data_AF-A0A2A7ARK0-F1
#
_entry.id   AF-A0A2A7ARK0-F1
#
_cell.length_a   1.000
_cell.length_b   1.000
_cell.length_c   1.000
_cell.angle_alpha   90.00
_cell.angle_beta   90.00
_cell.angle_gamma   90.00
#
_symmetry.space_group_name_H-M   'P 1'
#
loop_
_entity.id
_entity.type
_entity.pdbx_description
1 polymer ?
#
loop_
_entity_poly.entity_id
_entity_poly.type
_entity_poly.pdbx_seq_one_letter_code
_entity_poly.pdbx_strand_id
1 'polypeptide(L)'
;MDYLNRLSKTDVESICKLIGSRDLKQNFQTNSNGFSRIKPGFRPKTISDEEAVTLTVQNVTTRFISKFLNEKIQSLMDKIIGEQANLIAKGIPSDDAHIIALANSPFYDNLDLYFRLEQPVRSSEEIGALKIAIRIAKRAHKPDSVEDAPTDRTTKLLKEELEAQKEYARNKIQQVQDLLKETQASLQATAEDATRLRDEKDELKNKLDLKEKELTRYRALEKYSISNRIDTTDAKYPFKSLCKVFWADGYVRLKRLSDIHHDEITGDYLEEFPTQRDLFSDQRSGTFQEGYVGVWDWHVIPNKKDPSRDFIETSYSSSQPTQIIIFKECDSVEKIIKKLTVGVSEKIYCDGVLFAYWNGKKYEGIYCHPKDLDIKIDRISLKQDVFRLPVFEVFASMLYQAGDCQVCTALNFGMPTKVVNVKDSMDVLKALLRKRLTWATSKQRGITNAAHQQITAYLQELPNKDFVQELAMQCNCTEDEANERIRKFVQNADSYLSATDIEDEMLSRIIQQNSELEKRCKELLTTEWEKENSEKIQKVENELMQRKNAARDERIRVEQLTEKYEAVEQKLKESNEQLEEREQLAAEVEQKVAEKIAKAQKDAADFIAAQAFLPQINRIGEKQTVSVTVFSSFTSGKSMDDRVAVLKNSDDVIEYLADNLKEAGVQESYTRGLAAYLYSAYRYRTPVLLAGPNGLAIAQAFSTTLFSRTVAILSCVGDYTEKVCKECKESEDNVVAIMNPFCAGWTQQLPTAVFDSGKFFFLLSPYAEDLQVEPMGISNYVLPLMTEFLVDKKPSSVFVGSELSPDFDRLPMPKVRPIHKNFLTSLGYSTLAKKNLWSVFANIESILKGETSDTVGYRYLFGLLPFAIIAGKANLLMEQLEKDESKPSKNICTMIHEYIGGEE
;
A
#
# COMPACT_ATOMS: atom_id res chain seq x y z
N MET A 1 36.46 33.12 -24.01
CA MET A 1 35.94 32.36 -22.84
C MET A 1 36.83 31.16 -22.57
N ASP A 2 36.71 30.53 -21.39
CA ASP A 2 37.34 29.22 -21.13
C ASP A 2 36.36 28.09 -21.46
N TYR A 3 36.31 27.70 -22.73
CA TYR A 3 35.45 26.64 -23.24
C TYR A 3 35.90 25.25 -22.80
N LEU A 4 37.20 25.07 -22.56
CA LEU A 4 37.81 23.77 -22.29
C LEU A 4 37.32 23.15 -20.97
N ASN A 5 36.94 23.94 -19.97
CA ASN A 5 36.40 23.44 -18.70
C ASN A 5 35.06 22.70 -18.85
N ARG A 6 34.36 22.87 -19.98
CA ARG A 6 33.07 22.24 -20.28
C ARG A 6 33.18 21.02 -21.18
N LEU A 7 34.40 20.67 -21.62
CA LEU A 7 34.63 19.64 -22.62
C LEU A 7 35.30 18.42 -22.01
N SER A 8 34.78 17.25 -22.36
CA SER A 8 35.46 15.98 -22.08
C SER A 8 36.69 15.80 -22.98
N LYS A 9 37.55 14.84 -22.67
CA LYS A 9 38.73 14.53 -23.51
C LYS A 9 38.34 14.14 -24.95
N THR A 10 37.23 13.44 -25.11
CA THR A 10 36.65 13.08 -26.42
C THR A 10 36.08 14.29 -27.17
N ASP A 11 35.57 15.28 -26.44
CA ASP A 11 35.09 16.53 -27.04
C ASP A 11 36.27 17.40 -27.52
N VAL A 12 37.35 17.47 -26.73
CA VAL A 12 38.59 18.14 -27.13
C VAL A 12 39.18 17.49 -28.39
N GLU A 13 39.15 16.16 -28.49
CA GLU A 13 39.57 15.45 -29.69
C GLU A 13 38.70 15.79 -30.90
N SER A 14 37.37 15.85 -30.72
CA SER A 14 36.42 16.26 -31.77
C SER A 14 36.66 17.69 -32.23
N ILE A 15 36.93 18.62 -31.31
CA ILE A 15 37.31 20.00 -31.64
C ILE A 15 38.66 20.05 -32.37
N CYS A 16 39.65 19.27 -31.95
CA CYS A 16 40.93 19.20 -32.64
C CYS A 16 40.77 18.71 -34.09
N LYS A 17 39.86 17.75 -34.33
CA LYS A 17 39.50 17.30 -35.69
C LYS A 17 38.79 18.39 -36.49
N LEU A 18 37.89 19.16 -35.87
CA LEU A 18 37.20 20.29 -36.51
C LEU A 18 38.15 21.46 -36.86
N ILE A 19 39.13 21.76 -36.00
CA ILE A 19 40.15 22.79 -36.24
C ILE A 19 41.12 22.34 -37.36
N GLY A 20 41.42 21.05 -37.43
CA GLY A 20 42.27 20.45 -38.44
C GLY A 20 43.76 20.41 -38.06
N SER A 21 44.41 19.34 -38.49
CA SER A 21 45.82 19.02 -38.20
C SER A 21 46.82 20.11 -38.60
N ARG A 22 46.54 20.84 -39.69
CA ARG A 22 47.38 21.93 -40.21
C ARG A 22 47.51 23.07 -39.19
N ASP A 23 46.40 23.51 -38.63
CA ASP A 23 46.35 24.62 -37.67
C ASP A 23 46.98 24.22 -36.33
N LEU A 24 46.81 22.95 -35.92
CA LEU A 24 47.48 22.38 -34.74
C LEU A 24 49.01 22.36 -34.90
N LYS A 25 49.50 21.88 -36.06
CA LYS A 25 50.93 21.89 -36.38
C LYS A 25 51.50 23.29 -36.46
N GLN A 26 50.73 24.26 -36.96
CA GLN A 26 51.13 25.66 -36.99
C GLN A 26 51.29 26.23 -35.58
N ASN A 27 50.36 25.93 -34.66
CA ASN A 27 50.46 26.34 -33.26
C ASN A 27 51.75 25.80 -32.59
N PHE A 28 52.11 24.54 -32.88
CA PHE A 28 53.36 23.94 -32.40
C PHE A 28 54.62 24.59 -33.03
N GLN A 29 54.56 25.07 -34.27
CA GLN A 29 55.66 25.82 -34.90
C GLN A 29 55.86 27.18 -34.26
N THR A 30 54.77 27.92 -34.04
CA THR A 30 54.80 29.24 -33.40
C THR A 30 55.26 29.15 -31.94
N ASN A 31 55.04 28.00 -31.29
CA ASN A 31 55.45 27.73 -29.91
C ASN A 31 56.52 26.63 -29.81
N SER A 32 57.56 26.71 -30.65
CA SER A 32 58.59 25.68 -30.80
C SER A 32 59.27 25.28 -29.48
N ASN A 33 59.56 26.24 -28.58
CA ASN A 33 60.13 25.99 -27.25
C ASN A 33 59.18 25.21 -26.32
N GLY A 34 57.87 25.41 -26.47
CA GLY A 34 56.84 24.65 -25.76
C GLY A 34 56.68 23.25 -26.34
N PHE A 35 56.66 23.14 -27.67
CA PHE A 35 56.60 21.87 -28.36
C PHE A 35 57.81 20.97 -28.07
N SER A 36 59.03 21.51 -28.00
CA SER A 36 60.23 20.72 -27.70
C SER A 36 60.21 20.09 -26.30
N ARG A 37 59.39 20.61 -25.38
CA ARG A 37 59.12 19.99 -24.06
C ARG A 37 58.08 18.88 -24.12
N ILE A 38 57.12 18.99 -25.03
CA ILE A 38 56.05 18.00 -25.25
C ILE A 38 56.59 16.80 -26.06
N LYS A 39 57.38 17.05 -27.10
CA LYS A 39 57.99 16.01 -27.94
C LYS A 39 59.45 16.37 -28.30
N PRO A 40 60.42 16.03 -27.43
CA PRO A 40 61.84 16.29 -27.66
C PRO A 40 62.37 15.59 -28.91
N GLY A 41 63.26 16.24 -29.66
CA GLY A 41 63.96 15.64 -30.82
C GLY A 41 63.20 15.64 -32.15
N PHE A 42 61.94 16.08 -32.18
CA PHE A 42 61.12 16.15 -33.39
C PHE A 42 60.84 17.61 -33.79
N ARG A 43 60.63 17.85 -35.09
CA ARG A 43 60.16 19.15 -35.59
C ARG A 43 58.64 19.12 -35.72
N PRO A 44 57.91 20.20 -35.39
CA PRO A 44 56.46 20.26 -35.56
C PRO A 44 55.94 19.93 -36.98
N LYS A 45 56.76 20.12 -38.02
CA LYS A 45 56.42 19.80 -39.41
C LYS A 45 56.52 18.30 -39.74
N THR A 46 57.22 17.51 -38.92
CA THR A 46 57.53 16.10 -39.21
C THR A 46 56.61 15.12 -38.48
N ILE A 47 55.70 15.58 -37.63
CA ILE A 47 54.70 14.73 -36.96
C ILE A 47 53.50 14.46 -37.87
N SER A 48 52.82 13.32 -37.70
CA SER A 48 51.62 12.98 -38.48
C SER A 48 50.41 13.85 -38.10
N ASP A 49 49.34 13.79 -38.89
CA ASP A 49 48.11 14.56 -38.62
C ASP A 49 47.37 14.04 -37.37
N GLU A 50 47.28 12.72 -37.23
CA GLU A 50 46.74 12.03 -36.04
C GLU A 50 47.61 12.30 -34.80
N GLU A 51 48.92 12.36 -34.98
CA GLU A 51 49.86 12.65 -33.92
C GLU A 51 49.74 14.11 -33.45
N ALA A 52 49.48 15.06 -34.35
CA ALA A 52 49.21 16.44 -33.98
C ALA A 52 47.95 16.58 -33.12
N VAL A 53 46.87 15.85 -33.46
CA VAL A 53 45.64 15.79 -32.64
C VAL A 53 45.93 15.15 -31.28
N THR A 54 46.60 14.00 -31.26
CA THR A 54 46.89 13.26 -30.03
C THR A 54 47.75 14.07 -29.06
N LEU A 55 48.82 14.71 -29.55
CA LEU A 55 49.70 15.55 -28.73
C LEU A 55 48.96 16.78 -28.18
N THR A 56 48.04 17.35 -28.96
CA THR A 56 47.21 18.49 -28.52
C THR A 56 46.27 18.06 -27.40
N VAL A 57 45.56 16.93 -27.55
CA VAL A 57 44.62 16.40 -26.56
C VAL A 57 45.33 16.01 -25.26
N GLN A 58 46.48 15.34 -25.35
CA GLN A 58 47.26 14.92 -24.17
C GLN A 58 47.84 16.08 -23.37
N ASN A 59 48.09 17.23 -24.02
CA ASN A 59 48.74 18.39 -23.41
C ASN A 59 47.80 19.61 -23.32
N VAL A 60 46.49 19.38 -23.32
CA VAL A 60 45.45 20.43 -23.37
C VAL A 60 45.60 21.49 -22.26
N THR A 61 46.12 21.12 -21.09
CA THR A 61 46.36 22.01 -19.95
C THR A 61 47.56 22.94 -20.14
N THR A 62 48.39 22.70 -21.17
CA THR A 62 49.53 23.55 -21.47
C THR A 62 49.04 24.90 -21.98
N ARG A 63 49.51 26.00 -21.35
CA ARG A 63 48.98 27.35 -21.56
C ARG A 63 48.86 27.79 -23.03
N PHE A 64 49.82 27.46 -23.89
CA PHE A 64 49.77 27.85 -25.31
C PHE A 64 48.79 26.98 -26.13
N ILE A 65 48.52 25.75 -25.69
CA ILE A 65 47.53 24.84 -26.30
C ILE A 65 46.13 25.24 -25.86
N SER A 66 45.91 25.43 -24.55
CA SER A 66 44.60 25.85 -24.04
C SER A 66 44.16 27.19 -24.59
N LYS A 67 45.08 28.17 -24.64
CA LYS A 67 44.83 29.48 -25.26
C LYS A 67 44.43 29.34 -26.73
N PHE A 68 45.21 28.59 -27.51
CA PHE A 68 44.94 28.39 -28.92
C PHE A 68 43.59 27.72 -29.18
N LEU A 69 43.24 26.68 -28.42
CA LEU A 69 41.97 25.98 -28.58
C LEU A 69 40.80 26.90 -28.22
N ASN A 70 40.88 27.64 -27.10
CA ASN A 70 39.83 28.58 -26.72
C ASN A 70 39.63 29.69 -27.78
N GLU A 71 40.71 30.21 -28.39
CA GLU A 71 40.64 31.18 -29.49
C GLU A 71 39.99 30.60 -30.75
N LYS A 72 40.32 29.35 -31.10
CA LYS A 72 39.73 28.67 -32.26
C LYS A 72 38.26 28.32 -32.06
N ILE A 73 37.88 27.87 -30.86
CA ILE A 73 36.48 27.60 -30.50
C ILE A 73 35.67 28.89 -30.59
N GLN A 74 36.16 29.99 -30.02
CA GLN A 74 35.51 31.30 -30.13
C GLN A 74 35.30 31.69 -31.60
N SER A 75 36.33 31.57 -32.44
CA SER A 75 36.24 31.89 -33.87
C SER A 75 35.19 31.04 -34.61
N LEU A 76 35.01 29.78 -34.24
CA LEU A 76 33.97 28.92 -34.82
C LEU A 76 32.56 29.35 -34.37
N MET A 77 32.39 29.72 -33.10
CA MET A 77 31.12 30.23 -32.58
C MET A 77 30.75 31.57 -33.23
N ASP A 78 31.71 32.49 -33.37
CA ASP A 78 31.50 33.81 -33.96
C ASP A 78 31.09 33.72 -35.44
N LYS A 79 31.58 32.71 -36.18
CA LYS A 79 31.16 32.46 -37.56
C LYS A 79 29.68 32.09 -37.67
N ILE A 80 29.15 31.31 -36.72
CA ILE A 80 27.74 30.92 -36.71
C ILE A 80 26.86 32.12 -36.38
N ILE A 81 27.28 32.92 -35.40
CA ILE A 81 26.59 34.17 -35.04
C ILE A 81 26.61 35.15 -36.22
N GLY A 82 27.73 35.27 -36.92
CA GLY A 82 27.86 36.12 -38.11
C GLY A 82 26.96 35.66 -39.25
N GLU A 83 26.87 34.35 -39.50
CA GLU A 83 25.96 33.81 -40.53
C GLU A 83 24.50 34.00 -40.15
N GLN A 84 24.14 33.79 -38.88
CA GLN A 84 22.81 34.07 -38.37
C GLN A 84 22.44 35.55 -38.59
N ALA A 85 23.33 36.49 -38.25
CA ALA A 85 23.12 37.92 -38.46
C ALA A 85 22.94 38.27 -39.96
N ASN A 86 23.72 37.64 -40.85
CA ASN A 86 23.58 37.81 -42.30
C ASN A 86 22.22 37.32 -42.82
N LEU A 87 21.73 36.20 -42.31
CA LEU A 87 20.43 35.64 -42.69
C LEU A 87 19.27 36.52 -42.19
N ILE A 88 19.39 37.05 -40.96
CA ILE A 88 18.44 38.02 -40.42
C ILE A 88 18.41 39.29 -41.27
N ALA A 89 19.57 39.80 -41.69
CA ALA A 89 19.66 40.97 -42.59
C ALA A 89 19.00 40.72 -43.96
N LYS A 90 18.86 39.46 -44.39
CA LYS A 90 18.16 39.05 -45.62
C LYS A 90 16.65 38.82 -45.41
N GLY A 91 16.11 39.15 -44.23
CA GLY A 91 14.68 39.03 -43.91
C GLY A 91 14.26 37.65 -43.39
N ILE A 92 15.19 36.75 -43.09
CA ILE A 92 14.87 35.45 -42.48
C ILE A 92 14.61 35.66 -40.97
N PRO A 93 13.51 35.14 -40.41
CA PRO A 93 13.24 35.22 -38.98
C PRO A 93 14.41 34.68 -38.13
N SER A 94 14.65 35.27 -36.97
CA SER A 94 15.82 34.94 -36.12
C SER A 94 15.93 33.45 -35.79
N ASP A 95 14.81 32.79 -35.51
CA ASP A 95 14.76 31.36 -35.17
C ASP A 95 15.15 30.49 -36.38
N ASP A 96 14.62 30.81 -37.57
CA ASP A 96 14.96 30.12 -38.83
C ASP A 96 16.43 30.39 -39.23
N ALA A 97 16.90 31.61 -39.05
CA ALA A 97 18.28 32.01 -39.32
C ALA A 97 19.29 31.25 -38.44
N HIS A 98 18.96 31.03 -37.17
CA HIS A 98 19.78 30.23 -36.26
C HIS A 98 19.85 28.75 -36.71
N ILE A 99 18.70 28.17 -37.07
CA ILE A 99 18.59 26.80 -37.56
C ILE A 99 19.39 26.61 -38.85
N ILE A 100 19.27 27.53 -39.80
CA ILE A 100 19.97 27.49 -41.09
C ILE A 100 21.48 27.71 -40.92
N ALA A 101 21.90 28.65 -40.06
CA ALA A 101 23.31 28.88 -39.76
C ALA A 101 23.97 27.62 -39.16
N LEU A 102 23.26 26.91 -38.26
CA LEU A 102 23.75 25.67 -37.68
C LEU A 102 23.76 24.51 -38.67
N ALA A 103 22.73 24.39 -39.53
CA ALA A 103 22.66 23.40 -40.59
C ALA A 103 23.86 23.49 -41.56
N ASN A 104 24.42 24.69 -41.72
CA ASN A 104 25.57 24.94 -42.58
C ASN A 104 26.90 25.12 -41.82
N SER A 105 26.88 24.90 -40.50
CA SER A 105 28.09 25.03 -39.67
C SER A 105 28.94 23.74 -39.67
N PRO A 106 30.23 23.84 -39.30
CA PRO A 106 31.07 22.66 -39.06
C PRO A 106 30.58 21.76 -37.92
N PHE A 107 29.67 22.23 -37.07
CA PHE A 107 29.11 21.43 -35.97
C PHE A 107 27.89 20.59 -36.39
N TYR A 108 27.45 20.63 -37.65
CA TYR A 108 26.26 19.88 -38.09
C TYR A 108 26.35 18.37 -37.76
N ASP A 109 27.51 17.76 -37.97
CA ASP A 109 27.74 16.34 -37.66
C ASP A 109 27.93 16.06 -36.16
N ASN A 110 28.04 17.12 -35.35
CA ASN A 110 28.23 17.03 -33.90
C ASN A 110 27.52 18.18 -33.15
N LEU A 111 26.19 18.27 -33.31
CA LEU A 111 25.37 19.33 -32.70
C LEU A 111 25.42 19.33 -31.17
N ASP A 112 25.62 18.15 -30.56
CA ASP A 112 25.82 18.01 -29.11
C ASP A 112 27.02 18.82 -28.60
N LEU A 113 28.10 18.85 -29.37
CA LEU A 113 29.29 19.62 -29.06
C LEU A 113 29.02 21.13 -29.11
N TYR A 114 28.25 21.61 -30.09
CA TYR A 114 27.84 23.00 -30.18
C TYR A 114 26.99 23.44 -28.98
N PHE A 115 25.93 22.68 -28.65
CA PHE A 115 25.02 23.06 -27.56
C PHE A 115 25.69 23.03 -26.17
N ARG A 116 26.80 22.30 -25.99
CA ARG A 116 27.64 22.39 -24.76
C ARG A 116 28.50 23.65 -24.69
N LEU A 117 28.90 24.17 -25.85
CA LEU A 117 29.74 25.37 -25.98
C LEU A 117 28.92 26.65 -25.91
N GLU A 118 27.63 26.58 -26.27
CA GLU A 118 26.72 27.71 -26.32
C GLU A 118 26.31 28.24 -24.92
N GLN A 119 25.94 29.53 -24.87
CA GLN A 119 25.38 30.17 -23.68
C GLN A 119 24.18 31.06 -24.04
N PRO A 120 23.09 31.03 -23.24
CA PRO A 120 22.87 30.17 -22.07
C PRO A 120 22.69 28.69 -22.45
N VAL A 121 22.92 27.79 -21.48
CA VAL A 121 22.73 26.34 -21.70
C VAL A 121 21.24 26.07 -21.83
N ARG A 122 20.83 25.44 -22.94
CA ARG A 122 19.43 25.08 -23.20
C ARG A 122 19.03 23.77 -22.54
N SER A 123 17.73 23.59 -22.33
CA SER A 123 17.17 22.33 -21.83
C SER A 123 17.35 21.19 -22.85
N SER A 124 17.31 19.94 -22.38
CA SER A 124 17.39 18.76 -23.25
C SER A 124 16.24 18.68 -24.27
N GLU A 125 15.05 19.16 -23.89
CA GLU A 125 13.86 19.21 -24.73
C GLU A 125 14.04 20.19 -25.90
N GLU A 126 14.52 21.40 -25.63
CA GLU A 126 14.80 22.42 -26.65
C GLU A 126 15.92 21.98 -27.60
N ILE A 127 16.98 21.36 -27.08
CA ILE A 127 18.06 20.78 -27.89
C ILE A 127 17.49 19.68 -28.82
N GLY A 128 16.58 18.85 -28.32
CA GLY A 128 15.90 17.82 -29.10
C GLY A 128 15.11 18.41 -30.27
N ALA A 129 14.28 19.42 -30.01
CA ALA A 129 13.50 20.12 -31.03
C ALA A 129 14.38 20.81 -32.08
N LEU A 130 15.44 21.51 -31.64
CA LEU A 130 16.38 22.19 -32.54
C LEU A 130 17.15 21.22 -33.44
N LYS A 131 17.58 20.06 -32.92
CA LYS A 131 18.25 19.04 -33.75
C LYS A 131 17.36 18.52 -34.88
N ILE A 132 16.05 18.34 -34.60
CA ILE A 132 15.08 17.92 -35.61
C ILE A 132 14.94 19.03 -36.67
N ALA A 133 14.73 20.28 -36.23
CA ALA A 133 14.58 21.42 -37.12
C ALA A 133 15.83 21.66 -38.00
N ILE A 134 17.04 21.55 -37.45
CA ILE A 134 18.32 21.70 -38.17
C ILE A 134 18.48 20.62 -39.25
N ARG A 135 18.09 19.37 -38.94
CA ARG A 135 18.12 18.26 -39.92
C ARG A 135 17.11 18.46 -41.04
N ILE A 136 15.93 19.01 -40.74
CA ILE A 136 14.91 19.35 -41.73
C ILE A 136 15.41 20.49 -42.62
N ALA A 137 15.96 21.56 -42.03
CA ALA A 137 16.50 22.70 -42.77
C ALA A 137 17.66 22.29 -43.70
N LYS A 138 18.53 21.37 -43.27
CA LYS A 138 19.60 20.83 -44.12
C LYS A 138 19.07 20.07 -45.35
N ARG A 139 17.90 19.44 -45.24
CA ARG A 139 17.22 18.73 -46.33
C ARG A 139 16.47 19.69 -47.27
N ALA A 140 15.88 20.75 -46.71
CA ALA A 140 15.16 21.78 -47.48
C ALA A 140 16.12 22.70 -48.26
N HIS A 141 17.32 22.97 -47.75
CA HIS A 141 18.35 23.78 -48.42
C HIS A 141 19.32 22.95 -49.28
N LYS A 142 18.78 22.16 -50.22
CA LYS A 142 19.54 21.80 -51.43
C LYS A 142 19.15 22.79 -52.53
N PRO A 143 20.06 23.66 -53.00
CA PRO A 143 19.80 24.50 -54.14
C PRO A 143 19.96 23.63 -55.40
N ASP A 144 18.87 23.35 -56.10
CA ASP A 144 18.88 23.31 -57.57
C ASP A 144 17.44 23.25 -58.13
N SER A 145 17.24 24.07 -59.17
CA SER A 145 16.08 24.21 -60.08
C SER A 145 14.74 24.69 -59.51
N VAL A 146 14.48 25.97 -59.81
CA VAL A 146 13.16 26.58 -59.96
C VAL A 146 12.43 25.92 -61.14
N GLU A 147 11.15 25.59 -60.93
CA GLU A 147 10.03 25.37 -61.87
C GLU A 147 9.22 24.12 -61.51
N ASP A 148 8.15 24.30 -60.73
CA ASP A 148 6.79 23.91 -61.12
C ASP A 148 5.77 24.29 -60.03
N ALA A 149 4.71 24.98 -60.44
CA ALA A 149 3.59 25.34 -59.57
C ALA A 149 2.76 24.09 -59.20
N PRO A 150 2.21 24.00 -57.98
CA PRO A 150 1.37 22.87 -57.58
C PRO A 150 0.04 22.91 -58.36
N THR A 151 -0.26 21.83 -59.09
CA THR A 151 -1.51 21.67 -59.85
C THR A 151 -2.76 21.64 -58.95
N ASP A 152 -3.86 22.20 -59.45
CA ASP A 152 -5.21 22.34 -58.87
C ASP A 152 -5.82 21.06 -58.24
N ARG A 153 -5.39 19.89 -58.70
CA ARG A 153 -5.79 18.59 -58.14
C ARG A 153 -5.29 18.33 -56.72
N THR A 154 -4.12 18.88 -56.37
CA THR A 154 -3.43 18.61 -55.10
C THR A 154 -4.04 19.40 -53.96
N THR A 155 -4.41 20.65 -54.20
CA THR A 155 -5.11 21.54 -53.27
C THR A 155 -6.53 21.06 -52.95
N LYS A 156 -7.25 20.51 -53.94
CA LYS A 156 -8.59 19.97 -53.73
C LYS A 156 -8.60 18.70 -52.88
N LEU A 157 -7.64 17.79 -53.12
CA LEU A 157 -7.46 16.58 -52.30
C LEU A 157 -7.07 16.92 -50.85
N LEU A 158 -6.22 17.93 -50.64
CA LEU A 158 -5.86 18.39 -49.29
C LEU A 158 -7.05 19.02 -48.53
N LYS A 159 -7.94 19.75 -49.21
CA LYS A 159 -9.18 20.29 -48.61
C LYS A 159 -10.18 19.18 -48.24
N GLU A 160 -10.35 18.17 -49.09
CA GLU A 160 -11.24 17.02 -48.83
C GLU A 160 -10.71 16.14 -47.68
N GLU A 161 -9.39 15.91 -47.62
CA GLU A 161 -8.73 15.19 -46.52
C GLU A 161 -8.87 15.95 -45.18
N LEU A 162 -8.75 17.28 -45.20
CA LEU A 162 -8.89 18.11 -44.02
C LEU A 162 -10.32 18.10 -43.46
N GLU A 163 -11.35 18.12 -44.31
CA GLU A 163 -12.74 18.01 -43.84
C GLU A 163 -13.08 16.61 -43.33
N ALA A 164 -12.56 15.55 -43.97
CA ALA A 164 -12.70 14.20 -43.44
C ALA A 164 -12.06 14.05 -42.04
N GLN A 165 -10.90 14.69 -41.82
CA GLN A 165 -10.25 14.70 -40.50
C GLN A 165 -11.05 15.50 -39.45
N LYS A 166 -11.67 16.63 -39.82
CA LYS A 166 -12.53 17.39 -38.91
C LYS A 166 -13.78 16.61 -38.51
N GLU A 167 -14.40 15.92 -39.47
CA GLU A 167 -15.60 15.11 -39.21
C GLU A 167 -15.28 13.90 -38.34
N TYR A 168 -14.13 13.26 -38.58
CA TYR A 168 -13.59 12.20 -37.72
C TYR A 168 -13.32 12.70 -36.29
N ALA A 169 -12.72 13.88 -36.14
CA ALA A 169 -12.46 14.48 -34.83
C ALA A 169 -13.75 14.81 -34.08
N ARG A 170 -14.77 15.36 -34.75
CA ARG A 170 -16.09 15.63 -34.14
C ARG A 170 -16.77 14.35 -33.65
N ASN A 171 -16.76 13.29 -34.45
CA ASN A 171 -17.35 12.01 -34.06
C ASN A 171 -16.62 11.40 -32.85
N LYS A 172 -15.27 11.52 -32.80
CA LYS A 172 -14.48 11.10 -31.64
C LYS A 172 -14.84 11.87 -30.37
N ILE A 173 -14.97 13.19 -30.48
CA ILE A 173 -15.34 14.06 -29.35
C ILE A 173 -16.73 13.69 -28.81
N GLN A 174 -17.70 13.47 -29.69
CA GLN A 174 -19.04 13.06 -29.28
C GLN A 174 -19.03 11.71 -28.56
N GLN A 175 -18.27 10.74 -29.08
CA GLN A 175 -18.14 9.42 -28.48
C GLN A 175 -17.51 9.47 -27.08
N VAL A 176 -16.50 10.33 -26.89
CA VAL A 176 -15.87 10.58 -25.58
C VAL A 176 -16.85 11.26 -24.61
N GLN A 177 -17.67 12.20 -25.09
CA GLN A 177 -18.68 12.86 -24.26
C GLN A 177 -19.78 11.90 -23.80
N ASP A 178 -20.21 10.98 -24.66
CA ASP A 178 -21.22 9.97 -24.31
C ASP A 178 -20.65 8.98 -23.27
N LEU A 179 -19.40 8.52 -23.46
CA LEU A 179 -18.67 7.71 -22.48
C LEU A 179 -18.50 8.43 -21.14
N LEU A 180 -18.17 9.72 -21.14
CA LEU A 180 -18.05 10.51 -19.91
C LEU A 180 -19.37 10.53 -19.13
N LYS A 181 -20.49 10.71 -19.83
CA LYS A 181 -21.83 10.77 -19.23
C LYS A 181 -22.25 9.43 -18.62
N GLU A 182 -21.95 8.33 -19.31
CA GLU A 182 -22.21 6.97 -18.84
C GLU A 182 -21.33 6.62 -17.62
N THR A 183 -20.06 7.06 -17.64
CA THR A 183 -19.14 6.89 -16.52
C THR A 183 -19.57 7.71 -15.30
N GLN A 184 -20.06 8.94 -15.49
CA GLN A 184 -20.60 9.77 -14.42
C GLN A 184 -21.85 9.16 -13.77
N ALA A 185 -22.76 8.59 -14.57
CA ALA A 185 -23.94 7.88 -14.05
C ALA A 185 -23.55 6.64 -13.22
N SER A 186 -22.56 5.88 -13.68
CA SER A 186 -22.03 4.71 -12.96
C SER A 186 -21.33 5.12 -11.64
N LEU A 187 -20.55 6.20 -11.64
CA LEU A 187 -19.92 6.74 -10.44
C LEU A 187 -20.94 7.20 -9.41
N GLN A 188 -22.01 7.85 -9.85
CA GLN A 188 -23.08 8.30 -8.96
C GLN A 188 -23.82 7.11 -8.32
N ALA A 189 -24.17 6.09 -9.10
CA ALA A 189 -24.77 4.85 -8.58
C ALA A 189 -23.85 4.15 -7.55
N THR A 190 -22.55 4.12 -7.83
CA THR A 190 -21.55 3.53 -6.92
C THR A 190 -21.42 4.34 -5.62
N ALA A 191 -21.52 5.67 -5.69
CA ALA A 191 -21.50 6.54 -4.51
C ALA A 191 -22.75 6.37 -3.63
N GLU A 192 -23.92 6.17 -4.24
CA GLU A 192 -25.17 5.84 -3.54
C GLU A 192 -25.11 4.45 -2.87
N ASP A 193 -24.52 3.45 -3.54
CA ASP A 193 -24.30 2.14 -2.94
C ASP A 193 -23.28 2.18 -1.78
N ALA A 194 -22.20 2.97 -1.91
CA ALA A 194 -21.21 3.14 -0.86
C ALA A 194 -21.77 3.84 0.39
N THR A 195 -22.69 4.79 0.21
CA THR A 195 -23.39 5.44 1.34
C THR A 195 -24.34 4.46 2.02
N ARG A 196 -25.14 3.69 1.27
CA ARG A 196 -26.01 2.65 1.84
C ARG A 196 -25.23 1.61 2.67
N LEU A 197 -24.09 1.14 2.17
CA LEU A 197 -23.25 0.17 2.88
C LEU A 197 -22.61 0.76 4.14
N ARG A 198 -22.30 2.07 4.15
CA ARG A 198 -21.78 2.75 5.34
C ARG A 198 -22.84 2.83 6.43
N ASP A 199 -24.08 3.17 6.08
CA ASP A 199 -25.19 3.24 7.03
C ASP A 199 -25.49 1.86 7.65
N GLU A 200 -25.48 0.79 6.84
CA GLU A 200 -25.67 -0.58 7.32
C GLU A 200 -24.54 -1.02 8.28
N LYS A 201 -23.29 -0.65 7.98
CA LYS A 201 -22.15 -0.91 8.86
C LYS A 201 -22.31 -0.22 10.23
N ASP A 202 -22.73 1.03 10.24
CA ASP A 202 -22.92 1.78 11.49
C ASP A 202 -24.07 1.22 12.33
N GLU A 203 -25.16 0.77 11.69
CA GLU A 203 -26.25 0.08 12.38
C GLU A 203 -25.78 -1.24 13.03
N LEU A 204 -25.01 -2.05 12.31
CA LEU A 204 -24.46 -3.31 12.83
C LEU A 204 -23.48 -3.07 13.98
N LYS A 205 -22.66 -2.02 13.90
CA LYS A 205 -21.71 -1.65 14.97
C LYS A 205 -22.45 -1.26 16.25
N ASN A 206 -23.53 -0.49 16.16
CA ASN A 206 -24.35 -0.12 17.31
C ASN A 206 -25.02 -1.35 17.96
N LYS A 207 -25.49 -2.31 17.15
CA LYS A 207 -26.04 -3.58 17.65
C LYS A 207 -24.99 -4.42 18.39
N LEU A 208 -23.74 -4.43 17.90
CA LEU A 208 -22.64 -5.15 18.54
C LEU A 208 -22.30 -4.56 19.92
N ASP A 209 -22.14 -3.24 20.02
CA ASP A 209 -21.84 -2.55 21.28
C ASP A 209 -22.93 -2.81 22.35
N LEU A 210 -24.21 -2.81 21.93
CA LEU A 210 -25.31 -3.14 22.83
C LEU A 210 -25.20 -4.58 23.36
N LYS A 211 -24.86 -5.54 22.50
CA LYS A 211 -24.72 -6.95 22.88
C LYS A 211 -23.50 -7.20 23.78
N GLU A 212 -22.40 -6.48 23.56
CA GLU A 212 -21.22 -6.54 24.43
C GLU A 212 -21.48 -5.97 25.83
N LYS A 213 -22.26 -4.87 25.91
CA LYS A 213 -22.75 -4.32 27.19
C LYS A 213 -23.64 -5.31 27.94
N GLU A 214 -24.56 -5.97 27.24
CA GLU A 214 -25.39 -7.03 27.82
C GLU A 214 -24.54 -8.19 28.35
N LEU A 215 -23.56 -8.67 27.57
CA LEU A 215 -22.68 -9.77 27.96
C LEU A 215 -21.85 -9.43 29.21
N THR A 216 -21.33 -8.20 29.29
CA THR A 216 -20.57 -7.72 30.45
C THR A 216 -21.46 -7.70 31.71
N ARG A 217 -22.72 -7.28 31.57
CA ARG A 217 -23.69 -7.34 32.66
C ARG A 217 -23.93 -8.77 33.14
N TYR A 218 -24.11 -9.75 32.24
CA TYR A 218 -24.32 -11.15 32.62
C TYR A 218 -23.11 -11.76 33.34
N ARG A 219 -21.89 -11.50 32.86
CA ARG A 219 -20.65 -11.95 33.53
C ARG A 219 -20.51 -11.41 34.95
N ALA A 220 -20.94 -10.18 35.20
CA ALA A 220 -20.91 -9.59 36.54
C ALA A 220 -21.90 -10.27 37.51
N LEU A 221 -23.05 -10.75 37.01
CA LEU A 221 -24.07 -11.44 37.79
C LEU A 221 -23.73 -12.92 38.04
N GLU A 222 -23.05 -13.57 37.09
CA GLU A 222 -22.69 -15.00 37.16
C GLU A 222 -21.93 -15.37 38.44
N LYS A 223 -21.04 -14.51 38.95
CA LYS A 223 -20.31 -14.76 40.21
C LYS A 223 -21.22 -14.97 41.43
N TYR A 224 -22.44 -14.46 41.38
CA TYR A 224 -23.43 -14.50 42.45
C TYR A 224 -24.54 -15.51 42.16
N SER A 225 -24.39 -16.36 41.15
CA SER A 225 -25.37 -17.38 40.83
C SER A 225 -25.49 -18.41 41.96
N ILE A 226 -26.70 -18.89 42.17
CA ILE A 226 -26.97 -20.05 43.03
C ILE A 226 -27.30 -21.19 42.08
N SER A 227 -26.26 -21.86 41.58
CA SER A 227 -26.37 -23.01 40.70
C SER A 227 -25.68 -24.22 41.30
N ASN A 228 -26.37 -25.34 41.36
CA ASN A 228 -25.75 -26.62 41.69
C ASN A 228 -25.14 -27.20 40.40
N ARG A 229 -23.96 -27.82 40.48
CA ARG A 229 -23.40 -28.58 39.36
C ARG A 229 -24.45 -29.62 38.94
N ILE A 230 -24.67 -29.75 37.63
CA ILE A 230 -25.59 -30.71 37.01
C ILE A 230 -25.60 -32.01 37.83
N ASP A 231 -26.76 -32.33 38.41
CA ASP A 231 -27.03 -33.52 39.19
C ASP A 231 -26.67 -34.75 38.35
N THR A 232 -25.45 -35.27 38.48
CA THR A 232 -25.21 -36.68 38.25
C THR A 232 -25.70 -37.35 39.51
N THR A 233 -26.86 -38.00 39.48
CA THR A 233 -27.30 -38.90 40.56
C THR A 233 -26.12 -39.79 40.94
N ASP A 234 -25.58 -39.58 42.13
CA ASP A 234 -24.56 -40.47 42.67
C ASP A 234 -25.25 -41.83 42.81
N ALA A 235 -24.82 -42.82 42.02
CA ALA A 235 -25.42 -44.16 42.03
C ALA A 235 -25.40 -44.79 43.43
N LYS A 236 -24.58 -44.27 44.35
CA LYS A 236 -24.53 -44.67 45.75
C LYS A 236 -25.73 -44.16 46.58
N TYR A 237 -26.27 -42.99 46.29
CA TYR A 237 -27.33 -42.34 47.06
C TYR A 237 -28.52 -41.94 46.15
N PRO A 238 -29.48 -42.86 45.92
CA PRO A 238 -30.56 -42.66 44.96
C PRO A 238 -31.71 -41.79 45.51
N PHE A 239 -31.75 -41.49 46.81
CA PHE A 239 -32.82 -40.70 47.42
C PHE A 239 -32.27 -39.39 47.98
N LYS A 240 -32.99 -38.28 47.79
CA LYS A 240 -32.62 -36.94 48.26
C LYS A 240 -33.80 -36.34 49.02
N SER A 241 -33.60 -35.93 50.27
CA SER A 241 -34.70 -35.40 51.10
C SER A 241 -34.28 -34.20 51.92
N LEU A 242 -35.22 -33.27 52.06
CA LEU A 242 -35.16 -32.17 53.03
C LEU A 242 -35.36 -32.75 54.43
N CYS A 243 -34.44 -32.46 55.36
CA CYS A 243 -34.52 -32.98 56.72
C CYS A 243 -34.29 -31.88 57.77
N LYS A 244 -34.81 -32.12 58.98
CA LYS A 244 -34.55 -31.32 60.19
C LYS A 244 -33.66 -32.11 61.15
N VAL A 245 -32.58 -31.50 61.61
CA VAL A 245 -31.66 -32.07 62.60
C VAL A 245 -32.30 -32.06 63.99
N PHE A 246 -32.23 -33.19 64.70
CA PHE A 246 -32.63 -33.30 66.10
C PHE A 246 -31.72 -34.28 66.86
N TRP A 247 -31.69 -34.17 68.19
CA TRP A 247 -30.89 -35.02 69.05
C TRP A 247 -31.75 -36.08 69.72
N ALA A 248 -31.33 -37.34 69.61
CA ALA A 248 -31.98 -38.45 70.30
C ALA A 248 -30.96 -39.54 70.63
N ASP A 249 -31.07 -40.11 71.83
CA ASP A 249 -30.23 -41.22 72.31
C ASP A 249 -28.71 -40.98 72.23
N GLY A 250 -28.26 -39.72 72.33
CA GLY A 250 -26.85 -39.35 72.24
C GLY A 250 -26.30 -39.25 70.81
N TYR A 251 -27.14 -39.39 69.78
CA TYR A 251 -26.77 -39.30 68.36
C TYR A 251 -27.53 -38.19 67.64
N VAL A 252 -26.94 -37.69 66.56
CA VAL A 252 -27.59 -36.75 65.64
C VAL A 252 -28.51 -37.53 64.70
N ARG A 253 -29.80 -37.19 64.69
CA ARG A 253 -30.81 -37.77 63.79
C ARG A 253 -31.38 -36.71 62.86
N LEU A 254 -31.92 -37.17 61.73
CA LEU A 254 -32.48 -36.34 60.68
C LEU A 254 -33.95 -36.71 60.50
N LYS A 255 -34.85 -35.79 60.82
CA LYS A 255 -36.28 -35.96 60.59
C LYS A 255 -36.63 -35.53 59.18
N ARG A 256 -37.07 -36.45 58.33
CA ARG A 256 -37.44 -36.17 56.94
C ARG A 256 -38.67 -35.26 56.89
N LEU A 257 -38.57 -34.14 56.18
CA LEU A 257 -39.61 -33.10 56.06
C LEU A 257 -40.31 -33.08 54.70
N SER A 258 -39.59 -33.43 53.64
CA SER A 258 -40.10 -33.53 52.26
C SER A 258 -39.05 -34.25 51.43
N ASP A 259 -39.46 -34.87 50.33
CA ASP A 259 -38.52 -35.41 49.35
C ASP A 259 -38.19 -34.35 48.28
N ILE A 260 -37.09 -34.58 47.56
CA ILE A 260 -36.59 -33.70 46.51
C ILE A 260 -36.52 -34.47 45.20
N HIS A 261 -37.06 -33.86 44.15
CA HIS A 261 -37.07 -34.42 42.81
C HIS A 261 -36.72 -33.30 41.83
N HIS A 262 -35.74 -33.54 40.95
CA HIS A 262 -35.24 -32.54 39.99
C HIS A 262 -34.84 -31.20 40.64
N ASP A 263 -34.13 -31.23 41.78
CA ASP A 263 -33.73 -30.04 42.55
C ASP A 263 -34.90 -29.16 43.08
N GLU A 264 -36.12 -29.72 43.14
CA GLU A 264 -37.28 -29.09 43.76
C GLU A 264 -37.82 -29.89 44.95
N ILE A 265 -38.16 -29.19 46.03
CA ILE A 265 -38.85 -29.73 47.20
C ILE A 265 -40.31 -29.98 46.81
N THR A 266 -40.74 -31.24 46.89
CA THR A 266 -42.07 -31.66 46.43
C THR A 266 -43.19 -31.27 47.39
N GLY A 267 -42.87 -31.06 48.66
CA GLY A 267 -43.84 -30.86 49.74
C GLY A 267 -44.47 -32.15 50.28
N ASP A 268 -44.13 -33.28 49.67
CA ASP A 268 -44.68 -34.60 49.97
C ASP A 268 -43.56 -35.65 50.10
N TYR A 269 -43.96 -36.86 50.50
CA TYR A 269 -43.08 -38.01 50.48
C TYR A 269 -43.39 -38.88 49.26
N LEU A 270 -42.39 -39.13 48.43
CA LEU A 270 -42.55 -39.88 47.19
C LEU A 270 -42.81 -41.36 47.48
N GLU A 271 -43.74 -41.97 46.74
CA GLU A 271 -44.12 -43.38 46.95
C GLU A 271 -42.98 -44.34 46.62
N GLU A 272 -42.13 -43.97 45.66
CA GLU A 272 -40.94 -44.70 45.27
C GLU A 272 -39.79 -44.62 46.31
N PHE A 273 -39.89 -43.73 47.32
CA PHE A 273 -38.87 -43.61 48.36
C PHE A 273 -39.15 -44.57 49.53
N PRO A 274 -38.12 -45.05 50.23
CA PRO A 274 -38.29 -45.85 51.42
C PRO A 274 -39.12 -45.14 52.51
N THR A 275 -39.87 -45.89 53.32
CA THR A 275 -40.86 -45.34 54.27
C THR A 275 -40.26 -44.73 55.55
N GLN A 276 -38.94 -44.87 55.75
CA GLN A 276 -38.22 -44.39 56.92
C GLN A 276 -38.33 -42.86 57.05
N ARG A 277 -38.89 -42.40 58.18
CA ARG A 277 -39.09 -40.96 58.48
C ARG A 277 -37.92 -40.33 59.23
N ASP A 278 -37.20 -41.13 60.00
CA ASP A 278 -36.03 -40.70 60.76
C ASP A 278 -34.79 -41.38 60.17
N LEU A 279 -33.80 -40.57 59.78
CA LEU A 279 -32.52 -41.01 59.23
C LEU A 279 -31.38 -40.75 60.22
N PHE A 280 -30.24 -41.41 59.99
CA PHE A 280 -29.03 -41.23 60.79
C PHE A 280 -28.02 -40.35 60.05
N SER A 281 -27.44 -39.38 60.74
CA SER A 281 -26.33 -38.58 60.19
C SER A 281 -25.01 -39.32 60.38
N ASP A 282 -24.19 -39.40 59.33
CA ASP A 282 -22.80 -39.90 59.39
C ASP A 282 -21.84 -38.90 60.07
N GLN A 283 -22.24 -37.64 60.15
CA GLN A 283 -21.44 -36.56 60.74
C GLN A 283 -21.42 -36.59 62.28
N ARG A 284 -20.27 -36.21 62.87
CA ARG A 284 -20.05 -36.19 64.33
C ARG A 284 -20.97 -35.20 65.04
N SER A 285 -21.27 -35.49 66.31
CA SER A 285 -21.93 -34.57 67.24
C SER A 285 -21.26 -33.19 67.23
N GLY A 286 -22.02 -32.14 66.87
CA GLY A 286 -21.61 -30.73 66.89
C GLY A 286 -21.51 -30.05 65.52
N THR A 287 -21.67 -30.78 64.41
CA THR A 287 -21.57 -30.18 63.06
C THR A 287 -22.78 -29.32 62.69
N PHE A 288 -23.99 -29.73 63.10
CA PHE A 288 -25.23 -28.98 62.88
C PHE A 288 -25.91 -28.65 64.20
N GLN A 289 -26.56 -27.48 64.26
CA GLN A 289 -27.35 -27.08 65.42
C GLN A 289 -28.69 -27.82 65.45
N GLU A 290 -29.24 -28.02 66.65
CA GLU A 290 -30.58 -28.58 66.79
C GLU A 290 -31.61 -27.71 66.06
N GLY A 291 -32.44 -28.34 65.25
CA GLY A 291 -33.43 -27.66 64.42
C GLY A 291 -32.94 -27.20 63.06
N TYR A 292 -31.65 -27.35 62.73
CA TYR A 292 -31.12 -27.05 61.40
C TYR A 292 -31.87 -27.82 60.31
N VAL A 293 -32.20 -27.15 59.21
CA VAL A 293 -32.91 -27.68 58.04
C VAL A 293 -31.98 -27.66 56.84
N GLY A 294 -31.73 -28.83 56.28
CA GLY A 294 -30.82 -29.04 55.15
C GLY A 294 -31.26 -30.18 54.25
N VAL A 295 -30.46 -30.49 53.24
CA VAL A 295 -30.71 -31.60 52.31
C VAL A 295 -29.65 -32.68 52.47
N TRP A 296 -30.12 -33.94 52.52
CA TRP A 296 -29.28 -35.12 52.56
C TRP A 296 -29.63 -36.08 51.44
N ASP A 297 -28.58 -36.61 50.81
CA ASP A 297 -28.64 -37.75 49.92
C ASP A 297 -28.52 -39.02 50.77
N TRP A 298 -29.33 -40.04 50.51
CA TRP A 298 -29.43 -41.21 51.38
C TRP A 298 -29.81 -42.48 50.63
N HIS A 299 -29.53 -43.62 51.26
CA HIS A 299 -29.94 -44.92 50.77
C HIS A 299 -30.19 -45.89 51.93
N VAL A 300 -30.85 -47.00 51.62
CA VAL A 300 -31.17 -48.06 52.57
C VAL A 300 -30.36 -49.30 52.22
N ILE A 301 -29.65 -49.84 53.20
CA ILE A 301 -28.89 -51.09 53.09
C ILE A 301 -29.66 -52.16 53.88
N PRO A 302 -30.19 -53.21 53.21
CA PRO A 302 -30.91 -54.27 53.88
C PRO A 302 -30.06 -54.98 54.93
N ASN A 303 -30.61 -55.13 56.14
CA ASN A 303 -29.89 -55.85 57.20
C ASN A 303 -30.09 -57.36 57.08
N LYS A 304 -29.01 -58.05 56.66
CA LYS A 304 -29.01 -59.51 56.44
C LYS A 304 -29.25 -60.35 57.71
N LYS A 305 -29.08 -59.77 58.91
CA LYS A 305 -29.26 -60.47 60.19
C LYS A 305 -30.62 -60.21 60.83
N ASP A 306 -31.17 -59.02 60.62
CA ASP A 306 -32.50 -58.63 61.10
C ASP A 306 -33.22 -57.81 60.00
N PRO A 307 -34.02 -58.47 59.14
CA PRO A 307 -34.74 -57.81 58.05
C PRO A 307 -35.78 -56.78 58.51
N SER A 308 -36.06 -56.68 59.82
CA SER A 308 -36.92 -55.63 60.37
C SER A 308 -36.18 -54.33 60.67
N ARG A 309 -34.83 -54.30 60.52
CA ARG A 309 -33.96 -53.19 60.91
C ARG A 309 -32.88 -52.91 59.86
N ASP A 310 -33.27 -52.29 58.76
CA ASP A 310 -32.32 -51.86 57.72
C ASP A 310 -31.34 -50.78 58.23
N PHE A 311 -30.15 -50.75 57.63
CA PHE A 311 -29.18 -49.68 57.87
C PHE A 311 -29.46 -48.52 56.92
N ILE A 312 -29.31 -47.29 57.42
CA ILE A 312 -29.46 -46.07 56.64
C ILE A 312 -28.12 -45.37 56.62
N GLU A 313 -27.61 -45.09 55.43
CA GLU A 313 -26.46 -44.20 55.24
C GLU A 313 -26.94 -42.91 54.58
N THR A 314 -26.42 -41.79 55.07
CA THR A 314 -26.71 -40.45 54.56
C THR A 314 -25.41 -39.74 54.18
N SER A 315 -25.52 -38.74 53.33
CA SER A 315 -24.46 -37.81 52.95
C SER A 315 -25.07 -36.41 52.83
N TYR A 316 -24.37 -35.39 53.32
CA TYR A 316 -24.82 -34.01 53.18
C TYR A 316 -24.74 -33.56 51.71
N SER A 317 -25.85 -33.07 51.16
CA SER A 317 -25.93 -32.74 49.74
C SER A 317 -25.24 -31.40 49.43
N SER A 318 -24.86 -31.18 48.18
CA SER A 318 -24.41 -29.87 47.71
C SER A 318 -25.58 -28.90 47.47
N SER A 319 -26.75 -29.42 47.10
CA SER A 319 -27.97 -28.65 46.86
C SER A 319 -28.67 -28.34 48.19
N GLN A 320 -28.42 -27.16 48.77
CA GLN A 320 -29.00 -26.78 50.07
C GLN A 320 -30.22 -25.87 49.94
N PRO A 321 -31.17 -25.92 50.90
CA PRO A 321 -32.39 -25.13 50.83
C PRO A 321 -32.10 -23.67 51.21
N THR A 322 -32.88 -22.75 50.62
CA THR A 322 -32.82 -21.33 50.98
C THR A 322 -34.02 -20.98 51.86
N GLN A 323 -33.75 -20.57 53.10
CA GLN A 323 -34.78 -20.04 54.00
C GLN A 323 -35.28 -18.69 53.50
N ILE A 324 -36.59 -18.47 53.53
CA ILE A 324 -37.22 -17.20 53.18
C ILE A 324 -37.71 -16.52 54.45
N ILE A 325 -37.23 -15.30 54.71
CA ILE A 325 -37.67 -14.47 55.84
C ILE A 325 -38.35 -13.22 55.27
N ILE A 326 -39.64 -13.05 55.55
CA ILE A 326 -40.47 -11.99 54.96
C ILE A 326 -40.65 -10.84 55.94
N PHE A 327 -40.14 -9.66 55.58
CA PHE A 327 -40.37 -8.41 56.31
C PHE A 327 -41.57 -7.67 55.71
N LYS A 328 -42.73 -7.77 56.36
CA LYS A 328 -44.00 -7.18 55.87
C LYS A 328 -43.99 -5.65 55.86
N GLU A 329 -43.19 -5.07 56.72
CA GLU A 329 -42.96 -3.63 56.89
C GLU A 329 -41.94 -3.04 55.90
N CYS A 330 -41.25 -3.88 55.14
CA CYS A 330 -40.37 -3.46 54.07
C CYS A 330 -41.15 -3.44 52.73
N ASP A 331 -40.83 -2.47 51.89
CA ASP A 331 -41.36 -2.32 50.52
C ASP A 331 -40.22 -2.10 49.50
N SER A 332 -38.97 -2.23 49.95
CA SER A 332 -37.78 -2.04 49.13
C SER A 332 -36.59 -2.80 49.72
N VAL A 333 -35.63 -3.09 48.84
CA VAL A 333 -34.35 -3.74 49.19
C VAL A 333 -33.54 -2.87 50.18
N GLU A 334 -33.58 -1.55 50.02
CA GLU A 334 -32.86 -0.59 50.87
C GLU A 334 -33.37 -0.61 52.31
N LYS A 335 -34.69 -0.79 52.52
CA LYS A 335 -35.26 -0.95 53.87
C LYS A 335 -34.81 -2.24 54.54
N ILE A 336 -34.69 -3.33 53.76
CA ILE A 336 -34.12 -4.60 54.26
C ILE A 336 -32.66 -4.39 54.67
N ILE A 337 -31.84 -3.71 53.85
CA ILE A 337 -30.45 -3.40 54.18
C ILE A 337 -30.37 -2.60 55.49
N LYS A 338 -31.18 -1.55 55.63
CA LYS A 338 -31.23 -0.74 56.86
C LYS A 338 -31.56 -1.59 58.08
N LYS A 339 -32.55 -2.48 57.97
CA LYS A 339 -32.91 -3.42 59.04
C LYS A 339 -31.76 -4.35 59.39
N LEU A 340 -31.14 -4.99 58.41
CA LEU A 340 -30.02 -5.92 58.67
C LEU A 340 -28.75 -5.20 59.16
N THR A 341 -28.58 -3.92 58.84
CA THR A 341 -27.49 -3.10 59.39
C THR A 341 -27.71 -2.78 60.87
N VAL A 342 -28.95 -2.47 61.27
CA VAL A 342 -29.33 -2.31 62.68
C VAL A 342 -29.40 -3.67 63.39
N GLY A 343 -29.68 -4.74 62.67
CA GLY A 343 -29.85 -6.10 63.16
C GLY A 343 -31.29 -6.44 63.49
N VAL A 344 -31.64 -7.72 63.28
CA VAL A 344 -33.00 -8.27 63.41
C VAL A 344 -33.01 -9.47 64.34
N SER A 345 -34.13 -9.70 65.03
CA SER A 345 -34.30 -10.84 65.93
C SER A 345 -35.05 -11.98 65.22
N GLU A 346 -34.37 -12.58 64.25
CA GLU A 346 -34.86 -13.74 63.50
C GLU A 346 -34.03 -14.98 63.83
N LYS A 347 -34.51 -16.17 63.43
CA LYS A 347 -33.76 -17.43 63.54
C LYS A 347 -33.42 -17.98 62.16
N ILE A 348 -32.16 -18.36 61.97
CA ILE A 348 -31.68 -18.99 60.74
C ILE A 348 -31.56 -20.48 60.98
N TYR A 349 -32.27 -21.25 60.17
CA TYR A 349 -32.34 -22.71 60.22
C TYR A 349 -31.64 -23.36 59.03
N CYS A 350 -31.38 -22.63 57.94
CA CYS A 350 -30.73 -23.14 56.74
C CYS A 350 -29.39 -22.41 56.49
N ASP A 351 -28.52 -23.00 55.66
CA ASP A 351 -27.30 -22.31 55.21
C ASP A 351 -27.65 -21.06 54.37
N GLY A 352 -28.53 -21.15 53.37
CA GLY A 352 -28.96 -19.97 52.59
C GLY A 352 -30.12 -19.23 53.23
N VAL A 353 -30.11 -17.90 53.24
CA VAL A 353 -31.27 -17.08 53.65
C VAL A 353 -31.55 -15.94 52.68
N LEU A 354 -32.81 -15.81 52.25
CA LEU A 354 -33.34 -14.67 51.49
C LEU A 354 -34.21 -13.81 52.40
N PHE A 355 -33.76 -12.61 52.70
CA PHE A 355 -34.58 -11.60 53.37
C PHE A 355 -35.39 -10.85 52.33
N ALA A 356 -36.71 -11.03 52.34
CA ALA A 356 -37.57 -10.60 51.24
C ALA A 356 -38.72 -9.71 51.71
N TYR A 357 -39.26 -8.95 50.77
CA TYR A 357 -40.47 -8.16 50.92
C TYR A 357 -41.41 -8.42 49.73
N TRP A 358 -42.69 -8.11 49.89
CA TRP A 358 -43.65 -8.23 48.79
C TRP A 358 -43.65 -6.98 47.92
N ASN A 359 -43.33 -7.11 46.63
CA ASN A 359 -43.28 -5.98 45.70
C ASN A 359 -44.60 -5.73 44.94
N GLY A 360 -45.69 -6.42 45.31
CA GLY A 360 -46.98 -6.36 44.62
C GLY A 360 -47.26 -7.56 43.72
N LYS A 361 -46.23 -8.29 43.28
CA LYS A 361 -46.37 -9.46 42.39
C LYS A 361 -45.63 -10.70 42.88
N LYS A 362 -44.45 -10.52 43.47
CA LYS A 362 -43.56 -11.58 43.93
C LYS A 362 -42.77 -11.09 45.15
N TYR A 363 -42.08 -12.00 45.81
CA TYR A 363 -41.15 -11.65 46.86
C TYR A 363 -39.81 -11.27 46.21
N GLU A 364 -39.31 -10.07 46.48
CA GLU A 364 -37.96 -9.65 46.09
C GLU A 364 -37.13 -9.49 47.36
N GLY A 365 -35.88 -9.97 47.35
CA GLY A 365 -35.09 -10.00 48.56
C GLY A 365 -33.59 -10.11 48.34
N ILE A 366 -32.84 -9.82 49.40
CA ILE A 366 -31.38 -9.99 49.40
C ILE A 366 -31.04 -11.37 49.92
N TYR A 367 -30.22 -12.09 49.16
CA TYR A 367 -29.70 -13.38 49.57
C TYR A 367 -28.38 -13.21 50.33
N CYS A 368 -28.28 -13.87 51.48
CA CYS A 368 -27.10 -13.89 52.35
C CYS A 368 -26.70 -15.34 52.62
N HIS A 369 -25.40 -15.62 52.55
CA HIS A 369 -24.80 -16.83 53.12
C HIS A 369 -24.52 -16.59 54.61
N PRO A 370 -24.34 -17.61 55.48
CA PRO A 370 -24.06 -17.40 56.90
C PRO A 370 -22.72 -16.67 57.12
N LYS A 371 -21.84 -16.72 56.11
CA LYS A 371 -20.57 -15.98 56.10
C LYS A 371 -20.77 -14.47 56.00
N ASP A 372 -21.89 -14.01 55.44
CA ASP A 372 -22.20 -12.59 55.27
C ASP A 372 -22.85 -11.97 56.52
N LEU A 373 -23.20 -12.81 57.50
CA LEU A 373 -23.98 -12.43 58.68
C LEU A 373 -23.21 -12.64 59.97
N ASP A 374 -23.32 -11.68 60.89
CA ASP A 374 -22.98 -11.86 62.30
C ASP A 374 -24.24 -12.35 63.03
N ILE A 375 -24.24 -13.64 63.36
CA ILE A 375 -25.36 -14.33 64.03
C ILE A 375 -25.04 -14.45 65.52
N LYS A 376 -25.79 -13.73 66.36
CA LYS A 376 -25.77 -13.85 67.82
C LYS A 376 -27.10 -14.42 68.31
N ILE A 377 -27.16 -14.83 69.58
CA ILE A 377 -28.30 -15.54 70.18
C ILE A 377 -29.64 -14.78 69.98
N ASP A 378 -29.61 -13.45 69.94
CA ASP A 378 -30.78 -12.57 69.88
C ASP A 378 -30.81 -11.59 68.69
N ARG A 379 -29.75 -11.60 67.86
CA ARG A 379 -29.56 -10.58 66.82
C ARG A 379 -28.75 -11.12 65.63
N ILE A 380 -29.30 -10.92 64.43
CA ILE A 380 -28.64 -11.16 63.14
C ILE A 380 -28.38 -9.82 62.48
N SER A 381 -27.15 -9.57 62.05
CA SER A 381 -26.79 -8.36 61.30
C SER A 381 -25.79 -8.65 60.17
N LEU A 382 -25.68 -7.75 59.18
CA LEU A 382 -24.65 -7.85 58.15
C LEU A 382 -23.25 -7.65 58.73
N LYS A 383 -22.27 -8.44 58.28
CA LYS A 383 -20.87 -8.23 58.66
C LYS A 383 -20.29 -6.94 58.13
N GLN A 384 -19.27 -6.42 58.81
CA GLN A 384 -18.59 -5.18 58.43
C GLN A 384 -17.81 -5.24 57.12
N ASP A 385 -17.45 -6.42 56.61
CA ASP A 385 -16.71 -6.62 55.36
C ASP A 385 -17.58 -7.01 54.16
N VAL A 386 -18.90 -7.11 54.33
CA VAL A 386 -19.85 -7.34 53.24
C VAL A 386 -20.23 -6.02 52.58
N PHE A 387 -20.05 -5.93 51.26
CA PHE A 387 -20.26 -4.69 50.51
C PHE A 387 -21.32 -4.79 49.42
N ARG A 388 -21.52 -6.00 48.89
CA ARG A 388 -22.44 -6.28 47.80
C ARG A 388 -23.16 -7.58 48.06
N LEU A 389 -24.46 -7.60 47.82
CA LEU A 389 -25.26 -8.82 47.92
C LEU A 389 -26.21 -8.95 46.72
N PRO A 390 -26.46 -10.20 46.29
CA PRO A 390 -27.37 -10.46 45.19
C PRO A 390 -28.84 -10.33 45.60
N VAL A 391 -29.66 -9.89 44.65
CA VAL A 391 -31.11 -9.80 44.78
C VAL A 391 -31.76 -10.87 43.91
N PHE A 392 -32.66 -11.63 44.52
CA PHE A 392 -33.45 -12.65 43.85
C PHE A 392 -34.95 -12.39 44.03
N GLU A 393 -35.73 -13.03 43.18
CA GLU A 393 -37.16 -12.93 43.17
C GLU A 393 -37.79 -14.33 43.26
N VAL A 394 -38.76 -14.49 44.14
CA VAL A 394 -39.41 -15.77 44.45
C VAL A 394 -40.92 -15.59 44.40
N PHE A 395 -41.63 -16.53 43.77
CA PHE A 395 -43.10 -16.50 43.72
C PHE A 395 -43.69 -17.07 45.01
N ALA A 396 -44.90 -16.62 45.38
CA ALA A 396 -45.59 -17.14 46.56
C ALA A 396 -45.85 -18.66 46.49
N SER A 397 -46.02 -19.20 45.28
CA SER A 397 -46.17 -20.65 45.03
C SER A 397 -44.92 -21.47 45.31
N MET A 398 -43.76 -20.83 45.45
CA MET A 398 -42.48 -21.48 45.73
C MET A 398 -42.16 -21.50 47.24
N LEU A 399 -43.08 -21.08 48.10
CA LEU A 399 -42.87 -21.06 49.55
C LEU A 399 -43.37 -22.36 50.17
N TYR A 400 -42.46 -23.10 50.82
CA TYR A 400 -42.77 -24.33 51.54
C TYR A 400 -42.49 -24.16 53.04
N GLN A 401 -43.40 -24.63 53.90
CA GLN A 401 -43.23 -24.60 55.35
C GLN A 401 -42.49 -25.85 55.83
N ALA A 402 -41.18 -25.74 56.02
CA ALA A 402 -40.30 -26.81 56.47
C ALA A 402 -40.15 -26.80 58.00
N GLY A 403 -41.15 -27.33 58.70
CA GLY A 403 -41.17 -27.33 60.16
C GLY A 403 -41.27 -25.90 60.71
N ASP A 404 -40.20 -25.42 61.35
CA ASP A 404 -40.18 -24.11 62.02
C ASP A 404 -39.75 -22.96 61.10
N CYS A 405 -39.32 -23.25 59.86
CA CYS A 405 -38.89 -22.23 58.90
C CYS A 405 -39.63 -22.36 57.56
N GLN A 406 -39.70 -21.25 56.83
CA GLN A 406 -40.19 -21.22 55.47
C GLN A 406 -39.00 -21.27 54.51
N VAL A 407 -39.04 -22.13 53.49
CA VAL A 407 -37.97 -22.32 52.50
C VAL A 407 -38.51 -22.18 51.08
N CYS A 408 -37.63 -21.87 50.14
CA CYS A 408 -37.95 -21.95 48.71
C CYS A 408 -38.01 -23.40 48.27
N THR A 409 -39.00 -23.76 47.45
CA THR A 409 -39.10 -25.10 46.86
C THR A 409 -37.98 -25.35 45.87
N ALA A 410 -37.51 -24.34 45.14
CA ALA A 410 -36.38 -24.47 44.23
C ALA A 410 -35.05 -24.42 45.01
N LEU A 411 -34.15 -25.38 44.77
CA LEU A 411 -32.80 -25.41 45.35
C LEU A 411 -31.76 -24.65 44.49
N ASN A 412 -32.15 -24.22 43.29
CA ASN A 412 -31.32 -23.52 42.32
C ASN A 412 -32.05 -22.25 41.86
N PHE A 413 -31.46 -21.08 42.10
CA PHE A 413 -32.07 -19.79 41.73
C PHE A 413 -31.46 -19.23 40.43
N GLY A 414 -30.44 -19.86 39.87
CA GLY A 414 -29.72 -19.36 38.70
C GLY A 414 -29.01 -18.03 38.99
N MET A 415 -29.00 -17.13 38.00
CA MET A 415 -28.39 -15.81 38.15
C MET A 415 -29.34 -14.84 38.89
N PRO A 416 -28.81 -13.96 39.76
CA PRO A 416 -29.62 -12.95 40.42
C PRO A 416 -30.15 -11.90 39.44
N THR A 417 -31.26 -11.27 39.81
CA THR A 417 -31.88 -10.19 39.02
C THR A 417 -30.97 -8.96 38.99
N LYS A 418 -30.28 -8.66 40.09
CA LYS A 418 -29.31 -7.57 40.24
C LYS A 418 -28.42 -7.80 41.45
N VAL A 419 -27.36 -7.01 41.57
CA VAL A 419 -26.50 -6.95 42.76
C VAL A 419 -26.55 -5.54 43.31
N VAL A 420 -26.81 -5.40 44.61
CA VAL A 420 -26.93 -4.10 45.28
C VAL A 420 -25.74 -3.87 46.21
N ASN A 421 -25.30 -2.62 46.31
CA ASN A 421 -24.36 -2.23 47.34
C ASN A 421 -25.11 -2.14 48.67
N VAL A 422 -24.64 -2.86 49.69
CA VAL A 422 -25.24 -2.83 51.03
C VAL A 422 -24.59 -1.81 51.97
N LYS A 423 -23.53 -1.16 51.48
CA LYS A 423 -22.85 -0.05 52.14
C LYS A 423 -22.57 1.05 51.15
N ASP A 424 -22.48 2.27 51.66
CA ASP A 424 -22.08 3.41 50.86
C ASP A 424 -20.65 3.21 50.32
N SER A 425 -20.44 3.57 49.05
CA SER A 425 -19.18 3.35 48.35
C SER A 425 -18.01 4.10 49.02
N MET A 426 -18.27 5.25 49.63
CA MET A 426 -17.27 6.02 50.37
C MET A 426 -16.93 5.36 51.72
N ASP A 427 -17.92 4.76 52.38
CA ASP A 427 -17.67 3.99 53.61
C ASP A 427 -16.83 2.74 53.33
N VAL A 428 -17.08 2.06 52.19
CA VAL A 428 -16.26 0.93 51.72
C VAL A 428 -14.81 1.37 51.48
N LEU A 429 -14.63 2.50 50.78
CA LEU A 429 -13.31 3.06 50.49
C LEU A 429 -12.56 3.41 51.78
N LYS A 430 -13.21 4.11 52.71
CA LYS A 430 -12.64 4.46 54.03
C LYS A 430 -12.23 3.20 54.80
N ALA A 431 -13.06 2.16 54.81
CA ALA A 431 -12.76 0.89 55.48
C ALA A 431 -11.56 0.16 54.84
N LEU A 432 -11.50 0.08 53.51
CA LEU A 432 -10.39 -0.55 52.79
C LEU A 432 -9.07 0.21 52.98
N LEU A 433 -9.11 1.54 52.93
CA LEU A 433 -7.95 2.39 53.18
C LEU A 433 -7.43 2.19 54.61
N ARG A 434 -8.31 2.13 55.62
CA ARG A 434 -7.94 1.82 57.01
C ARG A 434 -7.29 0.44 57.16
N LYS A 435 -7.82 -0.58 56.48
CA LYS A 435 -7.26 -1.94 56.53
C LYS A 435 -5.87 -2.04 55.89
N ARG A 436 -5.60 -1.24 54.86
CA ARG A 436 -4.30 -1.24 54.14
C ARG A 436 -3.28 -0.27 54.73
N LEU A 437 -3.74 0.80 55.37
CA LEU A 437 -2.91 1.84 55.98
C LEU A 437 -2.87 1.64 57.50
N THR A 438 -2.42 0.47 57.94
CA THR A 438 -2.14 0.23 59.37
C THR A 438 -0.79 0.81 59.76
N TRP A 439 -0.58 1.11 61.04
CA TRP A 439 0.72 1.58 61.52
C TRP A 439 1.87 0.62 61.16
N ALA A 440 1.64 -0.68 61.23
CA ALA A 440 2.63 -1.70 60.87
C ALA A 440 3.07 -1.57 59.39
N THR A 441 2.11 -1.47 58.47
CA THR A 441 2.37 -1.25 57.04
C THR A 441 3.00 0.12 56.74
N SER A 442 2.60 1.17 57.45
CA SER A 442 3.18 2.51 57.31
C SER A 442 4.65 2.53 57.75
N LYS A 443 4.97 1.91 58.89
CA LYS A 443 6.34 1.80 59.40
C LYS A 443 7.24 1.00 58.47
N GLN A 444 6.74 -0.11 57.91
CA GLN A 444 7.49 -0.93 56.95
C GLN A 444 7.83 -0.17 55.65
N ARG A 445 7.04 0.86 55.31
CA ARG A 445 7.26 1.76 54.16
C ARG A 445 8.00 3.05 54.51
N GLY A 446 8.58 3.14 55.71
CA GLY A 446 9.36 4.31 56.14
C GLY A 446 8.52 5.54 56.52
N ILE A 447 7.20 5.40 56.67
CA ILE A 447 6.32 6.51 57.08
C ILE A 447 6.46 6.73 58.60
N THR A 448 6.70 7.97 59.01
CA THR A 448 6.82 8.34 60.42
C THR A 448 5.48 8.27 61.15
N ASN A 449 5.49 8.10 62.47
CA ASN A 449 4.25 8.00 63.26
C ASN A 449 3.41 9.29 63.15
N ALA A 450 4.05 10.46 63.15
CA ALA A 450 3.38 11.75 62.97
C ALA A 450 2.68 11.85 61.60
N ALA A 451 3.33 11.42 60.52
CA ALA A 451 2.74 11.41 59.18
C ALA A 451 1.59 10.38 59.08
N HIS A 452 1.73 9.20 59.71
CA HIS A 452 0.65 8.22 59.78
C HIS A 452 -0.58 8.75 60.54
N GLN A 453 -0.38 9.47 61.64
CA GLN A 453 -1.47 10.11 62.40
C GLN A 453 -2.15 11.22 61.59
N GLN A 454 -1.39 12.06 60.88
CA GLN A 454 -1.96 13.07 59.99
C GLN A 454 -2.79 12.47 58.85
N ILE A 455 -2.27 11.43 58.18
CA ILE A 455 -3.00 10.73 57.10
C ILE A 455 -4.27 10.08 57.65
N THR A 456 -4.19 9.48 58.85
CA THR A 456 -5.36 8.84 59.48
C THR A 456 -6.42 9.87 59.89
N ALA A 457 -6.01 11.01 60.44
CA ALA A 457 -6.91 12.12 60.77
C ALA A 457 -7.60 12.68 59.52
N TYR A 458 -6.84 12.91 58.45
CA TYR A 458 -7.39 13.37 57.17
C TYR A 458 -8.39 12.38 56.56
N LEU A 459 -8.11 11.07 56.64
CA LEU A 459 -9.04 10.02 56.21
C LEU A 459 -10.31 9.92 57.09
N GLN A 460 -10.25 10.37 58.34
CA GLN A 460 -11.42 10.46 59.24
C GLN A 460 -12.26 11.72 58.97
N GLU A 461 -11.63 12.81 58.50
CA GLU A 461 -12.27 14.08 58.15
C GLU A 461 -12.90 14.10 56.76
N LEU A 462 -12.63 13.10 55.90
CA LEU A 462 -13.35 12.92 54.63
C LEU A 462 -14.87 12.88 54.90
N PRO A 463 -15.68 13.72 54.24
CA PRO A 463 -17.08 13.92 54.61
C PRO A 463 -17.90 12.62 54.55
N ASN A 464 -18.81 12.43 55.51
CA ASN A 464 -19.86 11.39 55.52
C ASN A 464 -21.20 11.92 54.97
N LYS A 465 -21.27 13.22 54.63
CA LYS A 465 -22.42 13.83 53.97
C LYS A 465 -22.19 13.78 52.47
N ASP A 466 -23.28 13.61 51.72
CA ASP A 466 -23.24 13.66 50.26
C ASP A 466 -22.69 15.03 49.84
N PHE A 467 -21.47 15.03 49.31
CA PHE A 467 -20.78 16.23 48.84
C PHE A 467 -21.66 17.01 47.84
N VAL A 468 -22.51 16.30 47.11
CA VAL A 468 -23.51 16.88 46.20
C VAL A 468 -24.52 17.74 46.97
N GLN A 469 -24.99 17.29 48.14
CA GLN A 469 -25.95 18.02 48.97
C GLN A 469 -25.32 19.24 49.62
N GLU A 470 -24.09 19.12 50.08
CA GLU A 470 -23.35 20.25 50.65
C GLU A 470 -23.03 21.29 49.57
N LEU A 471 -22.63 20.85 48.38
CA LEU A 471 -22.41 21.70 47.22
C LEU A 471 -23.72 22.34 46.73
N ALA A 472 -24.82 21.58 46.67
CA ALA A 472 -26.14 22.06 46.28
C ALA A 472 -26.64 23.15 47.23
N MET A 473 -26.47 22.94 48.53
CA MET A 473 -26.86 23.91 49.57
C MET A 473 -25.99 25.17 49.52
N GLN A 474 -24.67 25.04 49.34
CA GLN A 474 -23.75 26.18 49.28
C GLN A 474 -23.83 26.95 47.95
N CYS A 475 -24.09 26.25 46.86
CA CYS A 475 -24.27 26.84 45.52
C CYS A 475 -25.73 27.21 45.23
N ASN A 476 -26.65 27.00 46.18
CA ASN A 476 -28.08 27.28 46.06
C ASN A 476 -28.69 26.68 44.78
N CYS A 477 -28.27 25.47 44.42
CA CYS A 477 -28.67 24.76 43.22
C CYS A 477 -29.30 23.40 43.56
N THR A 478 -29.94 22.74 42.61
CA THR A 478 -30.47 21.39 42.86
C THR A 478 -29.32 20.37 42.97
N GLU A 479 -29.57 19.23 43.63
CA GLU A 479 -28.58 18.14 43.72
C GLU A 479 -28.17 17.63 42.32
N ASP A 480 -29.06 17.68 41.33
CA ASP A 480 -28.74 17.32 39.94
C ASP A 480 -27.78 18.34 39.29
N GLU A 481 -27.97 19.64 39.54
CA GLU A 481 -27.07 20.68 39.05
C GLU A 481 -25.70 20.63 39.75
N ALA A 482 -25.69 20.31 41.05
CA ALA A 482 -24.46 20.06 41.79
C ALA A 482 -23.72 18.84 41.24
N ASN A 483 -24.44 17.75 40.94
CA ASN A 483 -23.89 16.55 40.31
C ASN A 483 -23.30 16.84 38.92
N GLU A 484 -23.96 17.65 38.10
CA GLU A 484 -23.44 18.02 36.78
C GLU A 484 -22.18 18.89 36.89
N ARG A 485 -22.12 19.78 37.88
CA ARG A 485 -20.91 20.57 38.19
C ARG A 485 -19.77 19.68 38.66
N ILE A 486 -20.07 18.67 39.49
CA ILE A 486 -19.09 17.68 39.94
C ILE A 486 -18.62 16.83 38.76
N ARG A 487 -19.50 16.38 37.86
CA ARG A 487 -19.11 15.63 36.65
C ARG A 487 -18.21 16.44 35.74
N LYS A 488 -18.52 17.72 35.50
CA LYS A 488 -17.64 18.61 34.72
C LYS A 488 -16.29 18.80 35.41
N PHE A 489 -16.28 18.94 36.73
CA PHE A 489 -15.05 19.05 37.50
C PHE A 489 -14.21 17.76 37.43
N VAL A 490 -14.83 16.57 37.54
CA VAL A 490 -14.16 15.27 37.45
C VAL A 490 -13.69 14.95 36.03
N GLN A 491 -14.48 15.26 34.99
CA GLN A 491 -14.03 15.16 33.60
C GLN A 491 -12.83 16.07 33.33
N ASN A 492 -12.82 17.27 33.90
CA ASN A 492 -11.66 18.15 33.84
C ASN A 492 -10.49 17.61 34.68
N ALA A 493 -10.73 16.82 35.73
CA ALA A 493 -9.68 16.24 36.58
C ALA A 493 -9.07 14.96 36.00
N ASP A 494 -9.83 14.14 35.28
CA ASP A 494 -9.32 12.96 34.55
C ASP A 494 -8.40 13.36 33.39
N SER A 495 -8.52 14.57 32.84
CA SER A 495 -7.53 15.12 31.91
C SER A 495 -6.21 15.56 32.58
N TYR A 496 -6.07 15.42 33.91
CA TYR A 496 -4.89 15.85 34.67
C TYR A 496 -4.10 14.71 35.32
N LEU A 497 -4.57 13.46 35.28
CA LEU A 497 -4.03 12.40 36.15
C LEU A 497 -3.87 11.02 35.47
N SER A 498 -3.30 10.97 34.26
CA SER A 498 -2.65 9.75 33.76
C SER A 498 -1.15 9.99 33.59
N ALA A 499 -0.37 9.21 34.33
CA ALA A 499 1.05 9.40 34.57
C ALA A 499 1.91 9.09 33.34
N THR A 500 2.55 10.12 32.78
CA THR A 500 3.98 10.12 32.38
C THR A 500 4.59 11.53 32.17
N ASP A 501 3.81 12.60 31.99
CA ASP A 501 4.36 13.87 31.42
C ASP A 501 4.11 15.17 32.23
N ILE A 502 4.00 15.09 33.57
CA ILE A 502 3.47 16.21 34.40
C ILE A 502 4.49 17.33 34.74
N GLU A 503 5.81 17.12 34.66
CA GLU A 503 6.76 18.22 34.95
C GLU A 503 6.74 19.30 33.85
N ASP A 504 6.51 18.93 32.59
CA ASP A 504 6.50 19.85 31.44
C ASP A 504 5.17 20.62 31.29
N GLU A 505 4.04 20.00 31.66
CA GLU A 505 2.73 20.66 31.53
C GLU A 505 2.47 21.71 32.62
N MET A 506 3.06 21.54 33.81
CA MET A 506 3.01 22.55 34.87
C MET A 506 3.86 23.77 34.52
N LEU A 507 5.06 23.56 33.97
CA LEU A 507 5.90 24.61 33.39
C LEU A 507 5.18 25.32 32.24
N SER A 508 4.52 24.56 31.36
CA SER A 508 3.72 25.10 30.25
C SER A 508 2.61 26.05 30.74
N ARG A 509 1.89 25.70 31.81
CA ARG A 509 0.84 26.58 32.38
C ARG A 509 1.40 27.84 33.05
N ILE A 510 2.53 27.75 33.74
CA ILE A 510 3.20 28.91 34.36
C ILE A 510 3.70 29.86 33.25
N ILE A 511 4.25 29.30 32.18
CA ILE A 511 4.70 30.05 31.00
C ILE A 511 3.49 30.70 30.31
N GLN A 512 2.38 29.98 30.10
CA GLN A 512 1.17 30.50 29.42
C GLN A 512 0.35 31.53 30.22
N GLN A 513 0.35 31.45 31.56
CA GLN A 513 -0.37 32.43 32.39
C GLN A 513 0.42 33.72 32.61
N ASN A 514 1.74 33.70 32.42
CA ASN A 514 2.58 34.88 32.47
C ASN A 514 2.96 35.30 31.05
N SER A 515 2.15 36.16 30.44
CA SER A 515 2.34 36.61 29.04
C SER A 515 3.76 37.15 28.72
N GLU A 516 4.45 37.72 29.71
CA GLU A 516 5.81 38.26 29.53
C GLU A 516 6.86 37.13 29.56
N LEU A 517 6.67 36.13 30.43
CA LEU A 517 7.48 34.91 30.47
C LEU A 517 7.19 34.02 29.25
N GLU A 518 5.92 33.90 28.83
CA GLU A 518 5.49 33.22 27.61
C GLU A 518 6.22 33.77 26.38
N LYS A 519 6.21 35.09 26.25
CA LYS A 519 6.86 35.79 25.15
C LYS A 519 8.36 35.56 25.16
N ARG A 520 8.99 35.64 26.34
CA ARG A 520 10.44 35.48 26.47
C ARG A 520 10.90 34.03 26.27
N CYS A 521 10.12 33.05 26.72
CA CYS A 521 10.38 31.62 26.47
C CYS A 521 10.17 31.27 25.00
N LYS A 522 9.10 31.76 24.37
CA LYS A 522 8.89 31.59 22.92
C LYS A 522 9.99 32.25 22.12
N GLU A 523 10.41 33.47 22.48
CA GLU A 523 11.54 34.15 21.82
C GLU A 523 12.84 33.32 21.95
N LEU A 524 13.20 32.86 23.15
CA LEU A 524 14.42 32.04 23.34
C LEU A 524 14.36 30.70 22.61
N LEU A 525 13.24 29.96 22.71
CA LEU A 525 13.03 28.69 22.01
C LEU A 525 13.02 28.86 20.49
N THR A 526 12.40 29.93 19.99
CA THR A 526 12.39 30.23 18.56
C THR A 526 13.81 30.58 18.10
N THR A 527 14.55 31.37 18.89
CA THR A 527 15.94 31.73 18.55
C THR A 527 16.89 30.52 18.58
N GLU A 528 16.75 29.62 19.55
CA GLU A 528 17.54 28.37 19.62
C GLU A 528 17.14 27.38 18.53
N TRP A 529 15.84 27.19 18.28
CA TRP A 529 15.36 26.31 17.22
C TRP A 529 15.75 26.83 15.83
N GLU A 530 15.66 28.13 15.57
CA GLU A 530 16.12 28.76 14.33
C GLU A 530 17.63 28.62 14.16
N LYS A 531 18.41 28.68 15.25
CA LYS A 531 19.86 28.47 15.21
C LYS A 531 20.21 27.01 14.92
N GLU A 532 19.58 26.07 15.60
CA GLU A 532 19.81 24.62 15.45
C GLU A 532 19.29 24.06 14.12
N ASN A 533 18.21 24.63 13.60
CA ASN A 533 17.60 24.20 12.34
C ASN A 533 17.90 25.18 11.20
N SER A 534 18.84 26.10 11.39
CA SER A 534 19.24 27.10 10.38
C SER A 534 19.59 26.48 9.03
N GLU A 535 20.29 25.34 9.02
CA GLU A 535 20.61 24.61 7.78
C GLU A 535 19.36 24.02 7.11
N LYS A 536 18.39 23.52 7.89
CA LYS A 536 17.12 22.98 7.35
C LYS A 536 16.22 24.09 6.84
N ILE A 537 16.12 25.20 7.58
CA ILE A 537 15.38 26.39 7.16
C ILE A 537 16.00 26.92 5.86
N GLN A 538 17.33 27.07 5.81
CA GLN A 538 18.03 27.52 4.61
C GLN A 538 17.84 26.56 3.43
N LYS A 539 17.78 25.24 3.69
CA LYS A 539 17.47 24.23 2.67
C LYS A 539 16.03 24.35 2.16
N VAL A 540 15.05 24.47 3.05
CA VAL A 540 13.63 24.62 2.69
C VAL A 540 13.38 25.97 2.00
N GLU A 541 14.03 27.04 2.43
CA GLU A 541 13.98 28.35 1.77
C GLU A 541 14.61 28.31 0.38
N ASN A 542 15.74 27.61 0.22
CA ASN A 542 16.36 27.40 -1.09
C ASN A 542 15.46 26.56 -2.01
N GLU A 543 14.84 25.48 -1.50
CA GLU A 543 13.90 24.65 -2.25
C GLU A 543 12.62 25.43 -2.62
N LEU A 544 12.09 26.24 -1.70
CA LEU A 544 10.94 27.13 -1.95
C LEU A 544 11.29 28.19 -2.99
N MET A 545 12.49 28.77 -2.92
CA MET A 545 12.97 29.77 -3.87
C MET A 545 13.23 29.15 -5.25
N GLN A 546 13.78 27.94 -5.31
CA GLN A 546 13.90 27.16 -6.54
C GLN A 546 12.54 26.86 -7.16
N ARG A 547 11.55 26.42 -6.35
CA ARG A 547 10.19 26.16 -6.83
C ARG A 547 9.48 27.43 -7.30
N LYS A 548 9.65 28.56 -6.60
CA LYS A 548 9.11 29.86 -7.04
C LYS A 548 9.75 30.34 -8.34
N ASN A 549 11.05 30.16 -8.50
CA ASN A 549 11.75 30.51 -9.73
C ASN A 549 11.30 29.60 -10.89
N ALA A 550 11.20 28.30 -10.68
CA ALA A 550 10.69 27.36 -11.67
C ALA A 550 9.24 27.69 -12.08
N ALA A 551 8.36 28.02 -11.14
CA ALA A 551 6.98 28.43 -11.44
C ALA A 551 6.93 29.76 -12.20
N ARG A 552 7.86 30.68 -11.94
CA ARG A 552 7.99 31.94 -12.69
C ARG A 552 8.50 31.69 -14.11
N ASP A 553 9.51 30.84 -14.27
CA ASP A 553 10.09 30.48 -15.56
C ASP A 553 9.06 29.75 -16.42
N GLU A 554 8.26 28.85 -15.84
CA GLU A 554 7.17 28.16 -16.53
C GLU A 554 6.06 29.14 -16.96
N ARG A 555 5.74 30.12 -16.11
CA ARG A 555 4.76 31.17 -16.46
C ARG A 555 5.25 32.04 -17.63
N ILE A 556 6.53 32.39 -17.66
CA ILE A 556 7.17 33.08 -18.79
C ILE A 556 7.15 32.21 -20.04
N ARG A 557 7.39 30.90 -19.91
CA ARG A 557 7.35 29.93 -21.02
C ARG A 557 5.93 29.83 -21.61
N VAL A 558 4.91 29.83 -20.77
CA VAL A 558 3.49 29.85 -21.19
C VAL A 558 3.15 31.15 -21.92
N GLU A 559 3.59 32.32 -21.42
CA GLU A 559 3.42 33.60 -22.14
C GLU A 559 4.10 33.57 -23.51
N GLN A 560 5.36 33.11 -23.59
CA GLN A 560 6.09 32.99 -24.86
C GLN A 560 5.45 32.00 -25.83
N LEU A 561 4.91 30.88 -25.35
CA LEU A 561 4.18 29.92 -26.17
C LEU A 561 2.88 30.51 -26.70
N THR A 562 2.21 31.33 -25.89
CA THR A 562 0.98 32.03 -26.29
C THR A 562 1.27 33.06 -27.38
N GLU A 563 2.31 33.88 -27.23
CA GLU A 563 2.74 34.83 -28.28
C GLU A 563 3.14 34.10 -29.58
N LYS A 564 3.83 32.97 -29.48
CA LYS A 564 4.20 32.15 -30.66
C LYS A 564 2.97 31.53 -31.32
N TYR A 565 1.97 31.10 -30.55
CA TYR A 565 0.72 30.58 -31.07
C TYR A 565 -0.05 31.66 -31.85
N GLU A 566 -0.19 32.86 -31.28
CA GLU A 566 -0.84 33.99 -31.95
C GLU A 566 -0.11 34.39 -33.25
N ALA A 567 1.23 34.38 -33.25
CA ALA A 567 2.02 34.65 -34.46
C ALA A 567 1.85 33.58 -35.55
N VAL A 568 1.73 32.30 -35.18
CA VAL A 568 1.46 31.21 -36.13
C VAL A 568 0.04 31.30 -36.67
N GLU A 569 -0.93 31.64 -35.83
CA GLU A 569 -2.33 31.86 -36.24
C GLU A 569 -2.44 33.02 -37.24
N GLN A 570 -1.71 34.11 -37.01
CA GLN A 570 -1.66 35.24 -37.94
C GLN A 570 -0.99 34.87 -39.27
N LYS A 571 0.13 34.14 -39.24
CA LYS A 571 0.78 33.62 -40.47
C LYS A 571 -0.10 32.65 -41.24
N LEU A 572 -0.90 31.83 -40.55
CA LEU A 572 -1.87 30.94 -41.19
C LEU A 572 -2.94 31.74 -41.94
N LYS A 573 -3.42 32.84 -41.34
CA LYS A 573 -4.37 33.74 -41.97
C LYS A 573 -3.78 34.41 -43.22
N GLU A 574 -2.58 34.97 -43.12
CA GLU A 574 -1.86 35.58 -44.26
C GLU A 574 -1.57 34.56 -45.37
N SER A 575 -1.18 33.33 -45.01
CA SER A 575 -0.95 32.26 -45.98
C SER A 575 -2.24 31.83 -46.68
N ASN A 576 -3.38 31.84 -45.99
CA ASN A 576 -4.66 31.53 -46.60
C ASN A 576 -5.11 32.63 -47.58
N GLU A 577 -4.91 33.90 -47.23
CA GLU A 577 -5.20 35.03 -48.12
C GLU A 577 -4.33 34.98 -49.39
N GLN A 578 -3.02 34.67 -49.27
CA GLN A 578 -2.13 34.49 -50.42
C GLN A 578 -2.51 33.28 -51.29
N LEU A 579 -3.05 32.22 -50.69
CA LEU A 579 -3.49 31.02 -51.41
C LEU A 579 -4.74 31.33 -52.23
N GLU A 580 -5.66 32.13 -51.70
CA GLU A 580 -6.84 32.64 -52.40
C GLU A 580 -6.46 33.55 -53.58
N GLU A 581 -5.45 34.42 -53.41
CA GLU A 581 -4.91 35.28 -54.47
C GLU A 581 -4.23 34.46 -55.58
N ARG A 582 -3.51 33.39 -55.22
CA ARG A 582 -2.90 32.45 -56.18
C ARG A 582 -3.92 31.56 -56.90
N GLU A 583 -4.99 31.13 -56.23
CA GLU A 583 -6.10 30.41 -56.86
C GLU A 583 -6.77 31.30 -57.94
N GLN A 584 -6.96 32.61 -57.68
CA GLN A 584 -7.46 33.54 -58.71
C GLN A 584 -6.50 33.72 -59.89
N LEU A 585 -5.20 33.84 -59.62
CA LEU A 585 -4.18 33.99 -60.68
C LEU A 585 -4.07 32.72 -61.54
N ALA A 586 -4.19 31.53 -60.94
CA ALA A 586 -4.20 30.25 -61.63
C ALA A 586 -5.41 30.13 -62.57
N ALA A 587 -6.60 30.52 -62.11
CA ALA A 587 -7.81 30.53 -62.94
C ALA A 587 -7.66 31.45 -64.17
N GLU A 588 -7.03 32.61 -63.99
CA GLU A 588 -6.80 33.57 -65.08
C GLU A 588 -5.75 33.08 -66.11
N VAL A 589 -4.74 32.33 -65.64
CA VAL A 589 -3.72 31.70 -66.50
C VAL A 589 -4.30 30.51 -67.26
N GLU A 590 -5.12 29.67 -66.62
CA GLU A 590 -5.79 28.54 -67.28
C GLU A 590 -6.71 29.00 -68.41
N GLN A 591 -7.44 30.11 -68.23
CA GLN A 591 -8.26 30.71 -69.28
C GLN A 591 -7.42 31.16 -70.49
N LYS A 592 -6.27 31.82 -70.25
CA LYS A 592 -5.35 32.27 -71.31
C LYS A 592 -4.63 31.12 -72.02
N VAL A 593 -4.34 30.03 -71.31
CA VAL A 593 -3.72 28.83 -71.88
C VAL A 593 -4.73 28.06 -72.74
N ALA A 594 -5.98 27.94 -72.31
CA ALA A 594 -7.05 27.33 -73.10
C ALA A 594 -7.31 28.08 -74.43
N GLU A 595 -7.28 29.41 -74.41
CA GLU A 595 -7.40 30.25 -75.63
C GLU A 595 -6.21 30.05 -76.60
N LYS A 596 -4.98 29.87 -76.07
CA LYS A 596 -3.79 29.58 -76.88
C LYS A 596 -3.78 28.17 -77.46
N ILE A 597 -4.25 27.16 -76.72
CA ILE A 597 -4.33 25.77 -77.19
C ILE A 597 -5.35 25.64 -78.32
N ALA A 598 -6.51 26.31 -78.24
CA ALA A 598 -7.50 26.34 -79.32
C ALA A 598 -6.96 26.98 -80.61
N LYS A 599 -6.04 27.95 -80.49
CA LYS A 599 -5.37 28.61 -81.63
C LYS A 599 -4.28 27.71 -82.24
N ALA A 600 -3.52 26.99 -81.42
CA ALA A 600 -2.45 26.10 -81.86
C ALA A 600 -2.95 24.77 -82.49
N GLN A 601 -4.10 24.25 -82.05
CA GLN A 601 -4.73 23.05 -82.64
C GLN A 601 -5.21 23.29 -84.08
N LYS A 602 -5.50 24.54 -84.46
CA LYS A 602 -5.90 24.91 -85.83
C LYS A 602 -4.73 24.95 -86.82
N ASP A 603 -3.52 25.25 -86.34
CA ASP A 603 -2.30 25.33 -87.16
C ASP A 603 -1.53 23.99 -87.26
N ALA A 604 -1.74 23.06 -86.30
CA ALA A 604 -1.05 21.77 -86.26
C ALA A 604 -1.69 20.67 -87.16
N ALA A 605 -2.97 20.82 -87.52
CA ALA A 605 -3.69 19.86 -88.36
C ALA A 605 -3.22 19.86 -89.83
N ASP A 606 -2.73 21.01 -90.33
CA ASP A 606 -2.25 21.16 -91.71
C ASP A 606 -0.82 20.61 -91.92
N PHE A 607 -0.04 20.41 -90.85
CA PHE A 607 1.37 20.02 -90.91
C PHE A 607 1.60 18.50 -90.83
N ILE A 608 0.73 17.73 -90.16
CA ILE A 608 0.89 16.28 -89.92
C ILE A 608 0.52 15.42 -91.15
N ALA A 609 0.06 16.03 -92.26
CA ALA A 609 -0.13 15.34 -93.53
C ALA A 609 1.18 15.10 -94.31
N ALA A 610 2.32 15.65 -93.88
CA ALA A 610 3.60 15.50 -94.57
C ALA A 610 4.67 14.89 -93.64
N GLN A 611 5.22 13.74 -94.04
CA GLN A 611 6.31 12.98 -93.39
C GLN A 611 5.85 12.10 -92.21
N ALA A 612 5.40 10.86 -92.40
CA ALA A 612 5.97 9.77 -93.20
C ALA A 612 7.40 9.36 -92.76
N PHE A 613 7.51 8.07 -92.41
CA PHE A 613 8.70 7.21 -92.31
C PHE A 613 9.49 7.17 -90.99
N LEU A 614 9.21 6.13 -90.18
CA LEU A 614 10.09 5.08 -89.57
C LEU A 614 11.56 5.43 -89.18
N PRO A 615 12.28 4.59 -88.37
CA PRO A 615 11.94 3.81 -87.16
C PRO A 615 13.04 3.80 -86.05
N GLN A 616 12.68 3.29 -84.84
CA GLN A 616 13.45 2.59 -83.77
C GLN A 616 14.83 3.08 -83.25
N ILE A 617 15.05 2.98 -81.92
CA ILE A 617 16.04 2.07 -81.27
C ILE A 617 15.93 2.12 -79.72
N ASN A 618 15.99 0.93 -79.11
CA ASN A 618 16.02 0.61 -77.67
C ASN A 618 17.28 1.13 -76.94
N ARG A 619 17.21 1.34 -75.61
CA ARG A 619 17.99 0.57 -74.59
C ARG A 619 17.77 1.02 -73.14
N ILE A 620 17.99 0.03 -72.28
CA ILE A 620 17.83 -0.14 -70.84
C ILE A 620 18.93 0.58 -70.03
N GLY A 621 18.64 0.95 -68.77
CA GLY A 621 19.67 1.21 -67.75
C GLY A 621 19.14 1.73 -66.41
N GLU A 622 19.05 0.85 -65.41
CA GLU A 622 18.81 1.15 -63.99
C GLU A 622 19.96 1.99 -63.37
N LYS A 623 19.64 2.84 -62.38
CA LYS A 623 20.31 2.82 -61.04
C LYS A 623 19.66 3.76 -60.01
N GLN A 624 19.59 3.23 -58.80
CA GLN A 624 19.00 3.69 -57.54
C GLN A 624 19.62 4.97 -56.94
N THR A 625 18.83 5.72 -56.17
CA THR A 625 19.30 6.61 -55.08
C THR A 625 18.40 6.50 -53.85
N VAL A 626 19.04 6.49 -52.68
CA VAL A 626 18.54 5.98 -51.39
C VAL A 626 17.89 7.09 -50.54
N SER A 627 16.65 6.87 -50.11
CA SER A 627 15.96 7.62 -49.04
C SER A 627 16.08 6.85 -47.71
N VAL A 628 16.57 7.48 -46.63
CA VAL A 628 16.54 6.85 -45.30
C VAL A 628 15.15 7.04 -44.70
N THR A 629 14.25 6.14 -45.07
CA THR A 629 13.01 5.85 -44.34
C THR A 629 13.38 4.93 -43.17
N VAL A 630 12.92 5.23 -41.96
CA VAL A 630 13.13 4.33 -40.81
C VAL A 630 12.12 3.20 -40.96
N PHE A 631 12.61 2.01 -41.32
CA PHE A 631 11.79 0.81 -41.52
C PHE A 631 11.95 -0.16 -40.35
N SER A 632 11.00 -1.07 -40.22
CA SER A 632 11.14 -2.23 -39.36
C SER A 632 12.37 -3.03 -39.78
N SER A 633 13.10 -3.57 -38.82
CA SER A 633 14.35 -4.26 -39.10
C SER A 633 14.61 -5.40 -38.13
N PHE A 634 15.34 -6.40 -38.60
CA PHE A 634 15.86 -7.49 -37.78
C PHE A 634 17.39 -7.43 -37.77
N THR A 635 17.97 -7.50 -36.58
CA THR A 635 19.43 -7.53 -36.38
C THR A 635 19.76 -8.76 -35.57
N SER A 636 20.51 -9.69 -36.16
CA SER A 636 20.95 -10.90 -35.47
C SER A 636 21.96 -10.57 -34.36
N GLY A 637 21.98 -11.40 -33.31
CA GLY A 637 22.95 -11.30 -32.23
C GLY A 637 24.39 -11.58 -32.71
N LYS A 638 25.37 -11.31 -31.84
CA LYS A 638 26.78 -11.62 -32.08
C LYS A 638 27.25 -12.68 -31.11
N SER A 639 27.98 -13.67 -31.60
CA SER A 639 28.65 -14.66 -30.75
C SER A 639 29.70 -13.96 -29.89
N MET A 640 29.87 -14.41 -28.65
CA MET A 640 30.94 -13.93 -27.76
C MET A 640 32.21 -14.74 -28.03
N ASP A 641 33.36 -14.06 -28.13
CA ASP A 641 34.66 -14.67 -28.50
C ASP A 641 35.48 -15.22 -27.31
N ASP A 642 35.04 -14.97 -26.06
CA ASP A 642 35.82 -15.24 -24.84
C ASP A 642 35.24 -16.37 -23.95
N ARG A 643 36.14 -17.01 -23.18
CA ARG A 643 35.97 -18.19 -22.30
C ARG A 643 34.53 -18.42 -21.79
N VAL A 644 33.84 -19.33 -22.46
CA VAL A 644 32.49 -19.78 -22.15
C VAL A 644 32.51 -20.68 -20.91
N ALA A 645 31.81 -20.28 -19.84
CA ALA A 645 31.57 -21.18 -18.72
C ALA A 645 30.55 -22.25 -19.16
N VAL A 646 30.78 -23.51 -18.79
CA VAL A 646 29.86 -24.62 -19.09
C VAL A 646 28.94 -24.85 -17.90
N LEU A 647 27.65 -24.55 -18.07
CA LEU A 647 26.62 -24.73 -17.06
C LEU A 647 26.17 -26.19 -17.07
N LYS A 648 26.16 -26.85 -15.93
CA LYS A 648 25.87 -28.30 -15.81
C LYS A 648 24.46 -28.57 -15.35
N ASN A 649 23.85 -27.66 -14.60
CA ASN A 649 22.53 -27.83 -14.02
C ASN A 649 21.78 -26.48 -13.95
N SER A 650 20.53 -26.50 -13.49
CA SER A 650 19.73 -25.27 -13.41
C SER A 650 20.25 -24.28 -12.37
N ASP A 651 20.91 -24.73 -11.30
CA ASP A 651 21.45 -23.84 -10.26
C ASP A 651 22.61 -23.01 -10.82
N ASP A 652 23.47 -23.63 -11.65
CA ASP A 652 24.51 -22.92 -12.40
C ASP A 652 23.89 -21.84 -13.31
N VAL A 653 22.75 -22.13 -13.95
CA VAL A 653 22.04 -21.12 -14.76
C VAL A 653 21.58 -19.95 -13.90
N ILE A 654 21.00 -20.23 -12.72
CA ILE A 654 20.53 -19.18 -11.83
C ILE A 654 21.69 -18.32 -11.32
N GLU A 655 22.80 -18.93 -10.94
CA GLU A 655 23.99 -18.23 -10.44
C GLU A 655 24.59 -17.31 -11.50
N TYR A 656 24.91 -17.85 -12.69
CA TYR A 656 25.51 -17.05 -13.77
C TYR A 656 24.54 -16.01 -14.33
N LEU A 657 23.24 -16.31 -14.37
CA LEU A 657 22.24 -15.33 -14.79
C LEU A 657 22.10 -14.22 -13.73
N ALA A 658 22.14 -14.55 -12.45
CA ALA A 658 22.07 -13.54 -11.38
C ALA A 658 23.26 -12.57 -11.44
N ASP A 659 24.48 -13.07 -11.68
CA ASP A 659 25.66 -12.23 -11.86
C ASP A 659 25.52 -11.32 -13.08
N ASN A 660 25.12 -11.86 -14.24
CA ASN A 660 24.89 -11.04 -15.43
C ASN A 660 23.73 -10.05 -15.26
N LEU A 661 22.71 -10.36 -14.47
CA LEU A 661 21.62 -9.43 -14.12
C LEU A 661 22.11 -8.30 -13.20
N LYS A 662 23.04 -8.59 -12.28
CA LYS A 662 23.72 -7.57 -11.47
C LYS A 662 24.48 -6.59 -12.36
N GLU A 663 25.13 -7.10 -13.40
CA GLU A 663 25.80 -6.30 -14.43
C GLU A 663 24.80 -5.54 -15.32
N ALA A 664 23.61 -6.11 -15.58
CA ALA A 664 22.52 -5.39 -16.26
C ALA A 664 21.89 -4.25 -15.41
N GLY A 665 22.36 -4.05 -14.17
CA GLY A 665 21.92 -2.98 -13.29
C GLY A 665 20.76 -3.36 -12.35
N VAL A 666 20.43 -4.64 -12.25
CA VAL A 666 19.46 -5.16 -11.28
C VAL A 666 20.10 -5.16 -9.88
N GLN A 667 19.35 -4.73 -8.88
CA GLN A 667 19.75 -4.76 -7.48
C GLN A 667 20.06 -6.19 -7.02
N GLU A 668 21.17 -6.36 -6.31
CA GLU A 668 21.69 -7.66 -5.89
C GLU A 668 20.69 -8.48 -5.06
N SER A 669 19.83 -7.83 -4.28
CA SER A 669 18.75 -8.47 -3.51
C SER A 669 17.73 -9.22 -4.38
N TYR A 670 17.58 -8.85 -5.66
CA TYR A 670 16.56 -9.40 -6.55
C TYR A 670 17.13 -10.24 -7.70
N THR A 671 18.44 -10.24 -7.94
CA THR A 671 19.05 -10.90 -9.11
C THR A 671 18.76 -12.39 -9.16
N ARG A 672 18.90 -13.11 -8.04
CA ARG A 672 18.64 -14.56 -7.98
C ARG A 672 17.15 -14.89 -8.21
N GLY A 673 16.26 -14.10 -7.60
CA GLY A 673 14.81 -14.25 -7.79
C GLY A 673 14.38 -13.97 -9.23
N LEU A 674 14.90 -12.90 -9.81
CA LEU A 674 14.64 -12.52 -11.20
C LEU A 674 15.24 -13.54 -12.19
N ALA A 675 16.43 -14.07 -11.92
CA ALA A 675 17.03 -15.15 -12.69
C ALA A 675 16.13 -16.39 -12.72
N ALA A 676 15.62 -16.80 -11.55
CA ALA A 676 14.69 -17.92 -11.46
C ALA A 676 13.37 -17.66 -12.21
N TYR A 677 12.85 -16.43 -12.15
CA TYR A 677 11.64 -16.03 -12.88
C TYR A 677 11.85 -16.08 -14.40
N LEU A 678 12.91 -15.47 -14.91
CA LEU A 678 13.21 -15.43 -16.34
C LEU A 678 13.53 -16.82 -16.89
N TYR A 679 14.32 -17.62 -16.16
CA TYR A 679 14.60 -18.99 -16.54
C TYR A 679 13.33 -19.86 -16.53
N SER A 680 12.44 -19.66 -15.55
CA SER A 680 11.13 -20.32 -15.52
C SER A 680 10.27 -19.96 -16.74
N ALA A 681 10.19 -18.68 -17.09
CA ALA A 681 9.46 -18.21 -18.26
C ALA A 681 10.00 -18.86 -19.56
N TYR A 682 11.32 -18.96 -19.69
CA TYR A 682 11.99 -19.65 -20.79
C TYR A 682 11.65 -21.15 -20.84
N ARG A 683 11.69 -21.83 -19.69
CA ARG A 683 11.34 -23.25 -19.59
C ARG A 683 9.90 -23.53 -20.05
N TYR A 684 8.96 -22.63 -19.76
CA TYR A 684 7.57 -22.71 -20.25
C TYR A 684 7.32 -22.03 -21.60
N ARG A 685 8.36 -21.52 -22.25
CA ARG A 685 8.27 -20.83 -23.56
C ARG A 685 7.25 -19.69 -23.56
N THR A 686 7.13 -18.97 -22.44
CA THR A 686 6.26 -17.80 -22.32
C THR A 686 7.10 -16.53 -22.40
N PRO A 687 6.97 -15.72 -23.47
CA PRO A 687 7.65 -14.43 -23.60
C PRO A 687 7.49 -13.52 -22.38
N VAL A 688 8.44 -12.62 -22.16
CA VAL A 688 8.42 -11.65 -21.05
C VAL A 688 8.40 -10.24 -21.61
N LEU A 689 7.48 -9.41 -21.13
CA LEU A 689 7.41 -7.99 -21.43
C LEU A 689 8.11 -7.23 -20.31
N LEU A 690 9.31 -6.72 -20.59
CA LEU A 690 10.10 -5.90 -19.68
C LEU A 690 9.71 -4.43 -19.86
N ALA A 691 9.13 -3.85 -18.82
CA ALA A 691 8.66 -2.48 -18.82
C ALA A 691 9.45 -1.63 -17.81
N GLY A 692 10.14 -0.61 -18.31
CA GLY A 692 11.00 0.27 -17.51
C GLY A 692 12.49 0.24 -17.91
N PRO A 693 13.37 0.79 -17.06
CA PRO A 693 14.79 0.92 -17.36
C PRO A 693 15.50 -0.43 -17.58
N ASN A 694 16.61 -0.39 -18.32
CA ASN A 694 17.53 -1.50 -18.56
C ASN A 694 16.94 -2.79 -19.18
N GLY A 695 15.72 -2.77 -19.72
CA GLY A 695 15.08 -3.95 -20.32
C GLY A 695 15.94 -4.66 -21.38
N LEU A 696 16.61 -3.91 -22.26
CA LEU A 696 17.52 -4.49 -23.26
C LEU A 696 18.75 -5.16 -22.60
N ALA A 697 19.30 -4.55 -21.53
CA ALA A 697 20.45 -5.11 -20.83
C ALA A 697 20.08 -6.41 -20.07
N ILE A 698 18.87 -6.49 -19.53
CA ILE A 698 18.34 -7.72 -18.90
C ILE A 698 18.18 -8.82 -19.95
N ALA A 699 17.61 -8.51 -21.13
CA ALA A 699 17.50 -9.45 -22.24
C ALA A 699 18.89 -9.91 -22.76
N GLN A 700 19.85 -8.99 -22.78
CA GLN A 700 21.23 -9.25 -23.15
C GLN A 700 21.93 -10.18 -22.16
N ALA A 701 21.80 -9.92 -20.85
CA ALA A 701 22.30 -10.79 -19.79
C ALA A 701 21.75 -12.21 -19.94
N PHE A 702 20.44 -12.33 -20.15
CA PHE A 702 19.77 -13.61 -20.35
C PHE A 702 20.30 -14.39 -21.57
N SER A 703 20.38 -13.73 -22.73
CA SER A 703 20.88 -14.34 -23.96
C SER A 703 22.35 -14.78 -23.83
N THR A 704 23.15 -13.95 -23.17
CA THR A 704 24.59 -14.19 -22.98
C THR A 704 24.84 -15.37 -22.04
N THR A 705 24.06 -15.50 -20.97
CA THR A 705 24.18 -16.63 -20.03
C THR A 705 23.80 -17.96 -20.68
N LEU A 706 22.73 -18.03 -21.47
CA LEU A 706 22.24 -19.33 -21.96
C LEU A 706 22.85 -19.76 -23.30
N PHE A 707 23.31 -18.81 -24.11
CA PHE A 707 23.67 -19.07 -25.51
C PHE A 707 25.01 -18.43 -25.93
N SER A 708 25.76 -17.83 -24.99
CA SER A 708 27.02 -17.12 -25.27
C SER A 708 26.93 -16.16 -26.48
N ARG A 709 25.77 -15.51 -26.63
CA ARG A 709 25.46 -14.65 -27.77
C ARG A 709 24.65 -13.45 -27.32
N THR A 710 24.92 -12.29 -27.91
CA THR A 710 24.08 -11.11 -27.69
C THR A 710 22.67 -11.34 -28.16
N VAL A 711 21.70 -10.66 -27.54
CA VAL A 711 20.30 -10.78 -27.92
C VAL A 711 20.11 -10.23 -29.34
N ALA A 712 19.30 -10.91 -30.16
CA ALA A 712 18.89 -10.37 -31.45
C ALA A 712 17.83 -9.29 -31.26
N ILE A 713 17.74 -8.33 -32.18
CA ILE A 713 16.81 -7.21 -32.08
C ILE A 713 15.83 -7.25 -33.24
N LEU A 714 14.54 -7.32 -32.92
CA LEU A 714 13.43 -7.05 -33.85
C LEU A 714 12.88 -5.65 -33.55
N SER A 715 13.13 -4.70 -34.45
CA SER A 715 12.62 -3.33 -34.33
C SER A 715 11.28 -3.21 -35.06
N CYS A 716 10.20 -2.96 -34.30
CA CYS A 716 8.84 -2.79 -34.83
C CYS A 716 8.53 -1.32 -35.20
N VAL A 717 9.53 -0.53 -35.56
CA VAL A 717 9.32 0.87 -36.00
C VAL A 717 8.79 0.90 -37.43
N GLY A 718 7.76 1.71 -37.69
CA GLY A 718 7.13 1.82 -39.01
C GLY A 718 6.15 0.69 -39.29
N ASP A 719 5.77 0.54 -40.56
CA ASP A 719 4.71 -0.40 -40.96
C ASP A 719 5.09 -1.87 -40.76
N TYR A 720 4.09 -2.69 -40.43
CA TYR A 720 4.25 -4.14 -40.35
C TYR A 720 4.79 -4.72 -41.65
N THR A 721 5.84 -5.55 -41.55
CA THR A 721 6.43 -6.21 -42.71
C THR A 721 6.70 -7.68 -42.41
N GLU A 722 6.01 -8.58 -43.13
CA GLU A 722 6.16 -10.04 -42.99
C GLU A 722 7.60 -10.50 -43.26
N LYS A 723 8.32 -9.83 -44.18
CA LYS A 723 9.73 -10.10 -44.48
C LYS A 723 10.61 -10.09 -43.24
N VAL A 724 10.45 -9.10 -42.36
CA VAL A 724 11.29 -8.94 -41.17
C VAL A 724 10.95 -9.99 -40.11
N CYS A 725 9.67 -10.35 -39.99
CA CYS A 725 9.25 -11.49 -39.15
C CYS A 725 9.85 -12.80 -39.64
N LYS A 726 9.92 -13.01 -40.96
CA LYS A 726 10.55 -14.18 -41.57
C LYS A 726 12.05 -14.22 -41.30
N GLU A 727 12.76 -13.10 -41.47
CA GLU A 727 14.19 -12.98 -41.11
C GLU A 727 14.43 -13.34 -39.63
N CYS A 728 13.56 -12.86 -38.74
CA CYS A 728 13.61 -13.21 -37.33
C CYS A 728 13.40 -14.73 -37.07
N LYS A 729 12.42 -15.34 -37.74
CA LYS A 729 12.11 -16.78 -37.65
C LYS A 729 13.24 -17.66 -38.15
N GLU A 730 13.85 -17.29 -39.29
CA GLU A 730 14.88 -18.06 -39.97
C GLU A 730 16.29 -17.87 -39.38
N SER A 731 16.49 -16.89 -38.50
CA SER A 731 17.80 -16.65 -37.88
C SER A 731 18.23 -17.80 -36.95
N GLU A 732 19.52 -17.90 -36.66
CA GLU A 732 20.06 -18.87 -35.69
C GLU A 732 19.89 -18.42 -34.23
N ASP A 733 19.35 -17.22 -34.00
CA ASP A 733 19.24 -16.63 -32.65
C ASP A 733 18.17 -17.35 -31.81
N ASN A 734 18.52 -17.69 -30.57
CA ASN A 734 17.60 -18.34 -29.63
C ASN A 734 16.74 -17.35 -28.84
N VAL A 735 17.24 -16.12 -28.66
CA VAL A 735 16.59 -15.05 -27.89
C VAL A 735 16.49 -13.79 -28.73
N VAL A 736 15.30 -13.18 -28.77
CA VAL A 736 15.03 -11.97 -29.53
C VAL A 736 14.36 -10.92 -28.64
N ALA A 737 14.93 -9.72 -28.62
CA ALA A 737 14.35 -8.53 -28.01
C ALA A 737 13.54 -7.76 -29.07
N ILE A 738 12.25 -7.59 -28.81
CA ILE A 738 11.31 -6.84 -29.64
C ILE A 738 11.22 -5.42 -29.11
N MET A 739 11.68 -4.46 -29.90
CA MET A 739 11.61 -3.04 -29.59
C MET A 739 10.35 -2.42 -30.20
N ASN A 740 9.67 -1.57 -29.42
CA ASN A 740 8.43 -0.89 -29.80
C ASN A 740 7.30 -1.86 -30.22
N PRO A 741 7.01 -2.91 -29.41
CA PRO A 741 6.02 -3.94 -29.76
C PRO A 741 4.58 -3.40 -29.91
N PHE A 742 4.33 -2.18 -29.42
CA PHE A 742 3.03 -1.51 -29.44
C PHE A 742 2.84 -0.52 -30.62
N CYS A 743 3.79 -0.45 -31.56
CA CYS A 743 3.60 0.35 -32.77
C CYS A 743 2.42 -0.15 -33.63
N ALA A 744 1.73 0.79 -34.28
CA ALA A 744 0.56 0.51 -35.11
C ALA A 744 0.84 -0.58 -36.16
N GLY A 745 -0.03 -1.58 -36.23
CA GLY A 745 0.09 -2.72 -37.13
C GLY A 745 0.91 -3.92 -36.59
N TRP A 746 1.75 -3.72 -35.57
CA TRP A 746 2.59 -4.81 -35.03
C TRP A 746 1.91 -5.61 -33.92
N THR A 747 1.28 -4.94 -32.95
CA THR A 747 0.79 -5.56 -31.70
C THR A 747 -0.14 -6.75 -31.93
N GLN A 748 -1.05 -6.62 -32.90
CA GLN A 748 -2.02 -7.67 -33.23
C GLN A 748 -1.39 -8.83 -34.01
N GLN A 749 -0.25 -8.59 -34.67
CA GLN A 749 0.41 -9.57 -35.55
C GLN A 749 1.49 -10.37 -34.81
N LEU A 750 2.17 -9.79 -33.81
CA LEU A 750 3.30 -10.44 -33.12
C LEU A 750 3.00 -11.85 -32.60
N PRO A 751 1.85 -12.13 -31.92
CA PRO A 751 1.56 -13.47 -31.41
C PRO A 751 1.53 -14.56 -32.48
N THR A 752 1.05 -14.23 -33.68
CA THR A 752 0.97 -15.16 -34.81
C THR A 752 2.19 -15.08 -35.73
N ALA A 753 2.88 -13.93 -35.76
CA ALA A 753 3.96 -13.68 -36.69
C ALA A 753 5.31 -14.22 -36.22
N VAL A 754 5.60 -14.27 -34.91
CA VAL A 754 6.93 -14.67 -34.40
C VAL A 754 6.92 -15.61 -33.19
N PHE A 755 5.89 -15.61 -32.33
CA PHE A 755 5.92 -16.42 -31.08
C PHE A 755 5.85 -17.94 -31.31
N ASP A 756 5.41 -18.39 -32.48
CA ASP A 756 5.37 -19.80 -32.89
C ASP A 756 6.74 -20.33 -33.37
N SER A 757 7.77 -19.48 -33.44
CA SER A 757 9.10 -19.82 -33.97
C SER A 757 9.96 -20.72 -33.10
N GLY A 758 9.53 -21.01 -31.86
CA GLY A 758 10.33 -21.76 -30.89
C GLY A 758 11.49 -20.96 -30.26
N LYS A 759 11.64 -19.67 -30.60
CA LYS A 759 12.57 -18.73 -29.97
C LYS A 759 11.98 -18.17 -28.69
N PHE A 760 12.83 -17.62 -27.82
CA PHE A 760 12.39 -16.91 -26.63
C PHE A 760 12.38 -15.40 -26.86
N PHE A 761 11.29 -14.74 -26.47
CA PHE A 761 11.08 -13.33 -26.79
C PHE A 761 11.04 -12.48 -25.52
N PHE A 762 11.77 -11.37 -25.57
CA PHE A 762 11.61 -10.23 -24.68
C PHE A 762 10.93 -9.11 -25.42
N LEU A 763 9.85 -8.57 -24.90
CA LEU A 763 9.24 -7.35 -25.41
C LEU A 763 9.72 -6.20 -24.55
N LEU A 764 10.13 -5.09 -25.16
CA LEU A 764 10.71 -3.96 -24.44
C LEU A 764 9.78 -2.75 -24.53
N SER A 765 9.35 -2.26 -23.37
CA SER A 765 8.66 -0.97 -23.20
C SER A 765 9.49 -0.06 -22.29
N PRO A 766 9.76 1.20 -22.68
CA PRO A 766 10.56 2.11 -21.85
C PRO A 766 9.84 2.55 -20.57
N TYR A 767 8.51 2.65 -20.60
CA TYR A 767 7.70 3.11 -19.48
C TYR A 767 6.65 2.05 -19.12
N ALA A 768 6.44 1.85 -17.83
CA ALA A 768 5.50 0.84 -17.35
C ALA A 768 4.05 1.35 -17.28
N GLU A 769 3.84 2.65 -17.11
CA GLU A 769 2.54 3.33 -17.18
C GLU A 769 1.86 3.21 -18.55
N ASP A 770 2.63 3.20 -19.64
CA ASP A 770 2.14 2.98 -21.01
C ASP A 770 1.37 1.66 -21.15
N LEU A 771 1.68 0.66 -20.33
CA LEU A 771 1.01 -0.64 -20.42
C LEU A 771 -0.46 -0.60 -19.97
N GLN A 772 -0.89 0.44 -19.25
CA GLN A 772 -2.30 0.56 -18.83
C GLN A 772 -3.23 0.93 -19.98
N VAL A 773 -2.71 1.59 -21.03
CA VAL A 773 -3.50 1.92 -22.23
C VAL A 773 -3.46 0.80 -23.28
N GLU A 774 -2.65 -0.23 -23.06
CA GLU A 774 -2.53 -1.38 -23.95
C GLU A 774 -3.61 -2.45 -23.68
N PRO A 775 -4.03 -3.22 -24.71
CA PRO A 775 -5.03 -4.27 -24.51
C PRO A 775 -4.56 -5.34 -23.53
N MET A 776 -5.33 -5.55 -22.44
CA MET A 776 -5.06 -6.61 -21.44
C MET A 776 -4.93 -8.02 -22.03
N GLY A 777 -5.50 -8.24 -23.22
CA GLY A 777 -5.37 -9.50 -23.96
C GLY A 777 -3.92 -9.90 -24.27
N ILE A 778 -2.97 -8.95 -24.26
CA ILE A 778 -1.55 -9.24 -24.47
C ILE A 778 -0.98 -10.19 -23.41
N SER A 779 -1.50 -10.16 -22.17
CA SER A 779 -1.06 -11.04 -21.08
C SER A 779 -1.43 -12.51 -21.27
N ASN A 780 -2.23 -12.83 -22.29
CA ASN A 780 -2.44 -14.22 -22.71
C ASN A 780 -1.19 -14.83 -23.38
N TYR A 781 -0.34 -13.96 -23.93
CA TYR A 781 0.82 -14.35 -24.74
C TYR A 781 2.14 -14.01 -24.05
N VAL A 782 2.17 -12.99 -23.19
CA VAL A 782 3.41 -12.53 -22.55
C VAL A 782 3.22 -12.33 -21.03
N LEU A 783 4.30 -12.45 -20.29
CA LEU A 783 4.36 -12.16 -18.85
C LEU A 783 4.89 -10.73 -18.64
N PRO A 784 4.07 -9.77 -18.19
CA PRO A 784 4.55 -8.45 -17.83
C PRO A 784 5.47 -8.50 -16.60
N LEU A 785 6.55 -7.74 -16.66
CA LEU A 785 7.50 -7.56 -15.58
C LEU A 785 8.02 -6.11 -15.58
N MET A 786 7.88 -5.43 -14.45
CA MET A 786 8.27 -4.03 -14.28
C MET A 786 9.70 -3.98 -13.72
N THR A 787 10.58 -3.18 -14.33
CA THR A 787 11.99 -3.12 -13.96
C THR A 787 12.35 -1.90 -13.12
N GLU A 788 11.45 -0.91 -13.02
CA GLU A 788 11.67 0.38 -12.35
C GLU A 788 12.11 0.24 -10.89
N PHE A 789 11.51 -0.66 -10.14
CA PHE A 789 11.86 -0.92 -8.73
C PHE A 789 12.94 -1.99 -8.54
N LEU A 790 13.37 -2.66 -9.62
CA LEU A 790 14.41 -3.69 -9.60
C LEU A 790 15.79 -3.15 -9.97
N VAL A 791 15.85 -2.00 -10.63
CA VAL A 791 17.07 -1.43 -11.20
C VAL A 791 17.52 -0.21 -10.39
N ASP A 792 18.76 -0.20 -9.91
CA ASP A 792 19.34 0.91 -9.13
C ASP A 792 20.53 1.59 -9.82
N LYS A 793 21.03 1.02 -10.92
CA LYS A 793 22.21 1.53 -11.63
C LYS A 793 22.12 1.27 -13.14
N LYS A 794 22.95 1.99 -13.89
CA LYS A 794 23.14 1.76 -15.33
C LYS A 794 23.82 0.40 -15.56
N PRO A 795 23.54 -0.28 -16.68
CA PRO A 795 24.17 -1.56 -16.98
C PRO A 795 25.67 -1.36 -17.22
N SER A 796 26.47 -2.32 -16.76
CA SER A 796 27.85 -2.45 -17.20
C SER A 796 27.89 -3.08 -18.60
N SER A 797 29.00 -2.88 -19.31
CA SER A 797 29.19 -3.47 -20.65
C SER A 797 29.80 -4.88 -20.59
N VAL A 798 29.86 -5.51 -19.42
CA VAL A 798 30.61 -6.75 -19.19
C VAL A 798 29.65 -7.87 -18.79
N PHE A 799 29.23 -8.66 -19.79
CA PHE A 799 28.47 -9.90 -19.56
C PHE A 799 29.36 -11.11 -19.78
N VAL A 800 29.25 -12.11 -18.91
CA VAL A 800 30.01 -13.35 -19.02
C VAL A 800 29.20 -14.36 -19.83
N GLY A 801 29.77 -14.83 -20.94
CA GLY A 801 29.18 -15.84 -21.81
C GLY A 801 29.24 -17.24 -21.19
N SER A 802 28.16 -18.01 -21.37
CA SER A 802 28.11 -19.41 -20.98
C SER A 802 27.26 -20.25 -21.92
N GLU A 803 27.48 -21.56 -21.88
CA GLU A 803 26.77 -22.57 -22.68
C GLU A 803 26.30 -23.71 -21.78
N LEU A 804 25.19 -24.34 -22.16
CA LEU A 804 24.68 -25.51 -21.47
C LEU A 804 25.52 -26.74 -21.83
N SER A 805 25.88 -27.53 -20.82
CA SER A 805 26.52 -28.84 -21.01
C SER A 805 25.69 -29.74 -21.94
N PRO A 806 26.31 -30.58 -22.77
CA PRO A 806 25.59 -31.64 -23.51
C PRO A 806 24.78 -32.56 -22.58
N ASP A 807 25.31 -32.79 -21.37
CA ASP A 807 24.69 -33.60 -20.32
C ASP A 807 23.96 -32.75 -19.27
N PHE A 808 23.41 -31.59 -19.67
CA PHE A 808 22.77 -30.64 -18.75
C PHE A 808 21.63 -31.28 -17.95
N ASP A 809 21.77 -31.29 -16.61
CA ASP A 809 20.78 -31.83 -15.71
C ASP A 809 19.61 -30.85 -15.54
N ARG A 810 18.49 -31.19 -16.19
CA ARG A 810 17.27 -30.39 -16.15
C ARG A 810 16.44 -30.79 -14.94
N LEU A 811 16.21 -29.84 -14.05
CA LEU A 811 15.22 -29.99 -12.99
C LEU A 811 13.87 -30.44 -13.57
N PRO A 812 13.13 -31.37 -12.95
CA PRO A 812 11.80 -31.75 -13.41
C PRO A 812 10.83 -30.56 -13.43
N MET A 813 9.85 -30.58 -14.33
CA MET A 813 8.78 -29.58 -14.32
C MET A 813 7.83 -29.85 -13.14
N PRO A 814 7.60 -28.89 -12.24
CA PRO A 814 6.73 -29.10 -11.09
C PRO A 814 5.26 -29.14 -11.47
N LYS A 815 4.44 -29.73 -10.59
CA LYS A 815 2.98 -29.70 -10.72
C LYS A 815 2.47 -28.29 -10.46
N VAL A 816 1.81 -27.70 -11.45
CA VAL A 816 1.23 -26.36 -11.35
C VAL A 816 0.00 -26.38 -10.43
N ARG A 817 -0.06 -25.45 -9.49
CA ARG A 817 -1.22 -25.24 -8.59
C ARG A 817 -1.74 -23.82 -8.77
N PRO A 818 -3.07 -23.60 -8.80
CA PRO A 818 -3.62 -22.25 -8.79
C PRO A 818 -3.33 -21.55 -7.45
N ILE A 819 -2.57 -20.46 -7.49
CA ILE A 819 -2.27 -19.60 -6.33
C ILE A 819 -2.87 -18.21 -6.59
N HIS A 820 -3.43 -17.55 -5.57
CA HIS A 820 -4.14 -16.26 -5.71
C HIS A 820 -5.22 -16.28 -6.80
N LYS A 821 -5.91 -17.41 -6.97
CA LYS A 821 -6.91 -17.63 -8.04
C LYS A 821 -8.01 -16.57 -8.04
N ASN A 822 -8.52 -16.23 -6.86
CA ASN A 822 -9.60 -15.27 -6.70
C ASN A 822 -9.14 -13.86 -7.10
N PHE A 823 -7.96 -13.45 -6.63
CA PHE A 823 -7.34 -12.18 -6.99
C PHE A 823 -7.11 -12.04 -8.50
N LEU A 824 -6.43 -13.00 -9.14
CA LEU A 824 -6.20 -12.93 -10.59
C LEU A 824 -7.50 -12.96 -11.41
N THR A 825 -8.57 -13.54 -10.84
CA THR A 825 -9.89 -13.52 -11.48
C THR A 825 -10.58 -12.17 -11.30
N SER A 826 -10.46 -11.50 -10.15
CA SER A 826 -11.00 -10.14 -9.95
C SER A 826 -10.28 -9.09 -10.80
N LEU A 827 -9.01 -9.33 -11.15
CA LEU A 827 -8.30 -8.49 -12.12
C LEU A 827 -8.90 -8.57 -13.54
N GLY A 828 -9.54 -9.68 -13.92
CA GLY A 828 -10.16 -9.87 -15.24
C GLY A 828 -9.32 -10.66 -16.24
N TYR A 829 -8.24 -11.32 -15.78
CA TYR A 829 -7.37 -12.11 -16.67
C TYR A 829 -7.98 -13.46 -17.07
N SER A 830 -7.69 -13.85 -18.32
CA SER A 830 -8.12 -15.12 -18.89
C SER A 830 -7.51 -16.33 -18.17
N THR A 831 -8.12 -17.50 -18.37
CA THR A 831 -7.58 -18.76 -17.84
C THR A 831 -6.17 -19.06 -18.36
N LEU A 832 -5.84 -18.67 -19.59
CA LEU A 832 -4.52 -18.91 -20.18
C LEU A 832 -3.46 -18.03 -19.51
N ALA A 833 -3.71 -16.72 -19.39
CA ALA A 833 -2.80 -15.78 -18.71
C ALA A 833 -2.50 -16.24 -17.27
N LYS A 834 -3.55 -16.63 -16.53
CA LYS A 834 -3.42 -17.17 -15.16
C LYS A 834 -2.58 -18.44 -15.12
N LYS A 835 -2.80 -19.38 -16.05
CA LYS A 835 -2.05 -20.65 -16.12
C LYS A 835 -0.58 -20.42 -16.46
N ASN A 836 -0.26 -19.48 -17.35
CA ASN A 836 1.11 -19.13 -17.68
C ASN A 836 1.84 -18.60 -16.43
N LEU A 837 1.19 -17.69 -15.70
CA LEU A 837 1.75 -17.13 -14.46
C LEU A 837 1.94 -18.20 -13.36
N TRP A 838 0.93 -19.04 -13.11
CA TRP A 838 1.04 -20.12 -12.11
C TRP A 838 2.12 -21.14 -12.45
N SER A 839 2.34 -21.43 -13.74
CA SER A 839 3.42 -22.31 -14.18
C SER A 839 4.78 -21.75 -13.77
N VAL A 840 4.99 -20.44 -14.01
CA VAL A 840 6.23 -19.76 -13.63
C VAL A 840 6.41 -19.76 -12.10
N PHE A 841 5.37 -19.44 -11.33
CA PHE A 841 5.46 -19.46 -9.85
C PHE A 841 5.84 -20.84 -9.29
N ALA A 842 5.20 -21.90 -9.77
CA ALA A 842 5.50 -23.26 -9.32
C ALA A 842 6.97 -23.66 -9.62
N ASN A 843 7.54 -23.15 -10.72
CA ASN A 843 8.91 -23.45 -11.13
C ASN A 843 9.94 -22.64 -10.36
N ILE A 844 9.66 -21.36 -10.07
CA ILE A 844 10.48 -20.55 -9.16
C ILE A 844 10.57 -21.22 -7.78
N GLU A 845 9.45 -21.67 -7.22
CA GLU A 845 9.44 -22.40 -5.94
C GLU A 845 10.26 -23.68 -6.00
N SER A 846 10.25 -24.39 -7.12
CA SER A 846 11.01 -25.62 -7.30
C SER A 846 12.51 -25.36 -7.47
N ILE A 847 12.88 -24.28 -8.17
CA ILE A 847 14.28 -23.87 -8.40
C ILE A 847 14.89 -23.35 -7.10
N LEU A 848 14.20 -22.45 -6.39
CA LEU A 848 14.74 -21.78 -5.19
C LEU A 848 14.49 -22.55 -3.89
N LYS A 849 14.07 -23.82 -3.98
CA LYS A 849 13.59 -24.60 -2.84
C LYS A 849 14.69 -24.74 -1.77
N GLY A 850 14.46 -24.15 -0.60
CA GLY A 850 15.38 -24.25 0.55
C GLY A 850 16.51 -23.22 0.55
N GLU A 851 16.59 -22.34 -0.44
CA GLU A 851 17.64 -21.31 -0.54
C GLU A 851 17.17 -19.93 -0.04
N THR A 852 15.88 -19.62 -0.15
CA THR A 852 15.30 -18.35 0.32
C THR A 852 13.87 -18.52 0.80
N SER A 853 13.51 -17.82 1.88
CA SER A 853 12.14 -17.74 2.40
C SER A 853 11.23 -16.87 1.55
N ASP A 854 11.80 -15.99 0.72
CA ASP A 854 11.06 -14.87 0.10
C ASP A 854 10.45 -15.21 -1.27
N THR A 855 10.33 -16.50 -1.59
CA THR A 855 9.66 -16.97 -2.83
C THR A 855 8.24 -16.42 -2.97
N VAL A 856 7.53 -16.20 -1.86
CA VAL A 856 6.22 -15.52 -1.83
C VAL A 856 6.34 -14.10 -2.34
N GLY A 857 7.31 -13.32 -1.85
CA GLY A 857 7.52 -11.93 -2.28
C GLY A 857 7.88 -11.80 -3.75
N TYR A 858 8.65 -12.74 -4.30
CA TYR A 858 8.93 -12.77 -5.74
C TYR A 858 7.69 -13.00 -6.62
N ARG A 859 6.69 -13.74 -6.13
CA ARG A 859 5.39 -13.84 -6.86
C ARG A 859 4.70 -12.49 -6.93
N TYR A 860 4.76 -11.72 -5.85
CA TYR A 860 4.20 -10.37 -5.81
C TYR A 860 4.96 -9.45 -6.76
N LEU A 861 6.28 -9.31 -6.60
CA LEU A 861 7.08 -8.36 -7.38
C LEU A 861 7.10 -8.66 -8.89
N PHE A 862 7.33 -9.92 -9.27
CA PHE A 862 7.58 -10.26 -10.68
C PHE A 862 6.30 -10.62 -11.44
N GLY A 863 5.19 -10.83 -10.73
CA GLY A 863 3.95 -11.34 -11.32
C GLY A 863 2.70 -10.58 -10.91
N LEU A 864 2.33 -10.62 -9.63
CA LEU A 864 1.03 -10.07 -9.20
C LEU A 864 0.98 -8.55 -9.31
N LEU A 865 2.06 -7.84 -8.97
CA LEU A 865 2.16 -6.38 -9.08
C LEU A 865 2.04 -5.91 -10.55
N PRO A 866 2.87 -6.40 -11.51
CA PRO A 866 2.71 -6.04 -12.91
C PRO A 866 1.29 -6.31 -13.46
N PHE A 867 0.68 -7.44 -13.10
CA PHE A 867 -0.69 -7.75 -13.51
C PHE A 867 -1.72 -6.80 -12.88
N ALA A 868 -1.54 -6.39 -11.63
CA ALA A 868 -2.45 -5.44 -10.98
C ALA A 868 -2.36 -4.04 -11.60
N ILE A 869 -1.14 -3.58 -11.92
CA ILE A 869 -0.92 -2.27 -12.52
C ILE A 869 -1.53 -2.20 -13.92
N ILE A 870 -1.27 -3.20 -14.78
CA ILE A 870 -1.83 -3.25 -16.15
C ILE A 870 -3.35 -3.30 -16.11
N ALA A 871 -3.94 -3.98 -15.13
CA ALA A 871 -5.38 -4.03 -14.96
C ALA A 871 -5.99 -2.75 -14.36
N GLY A 872 -5.19 -1.74 -14.01
CA GLY A 872 -5.65 -0.52 -13.33
C GLY A 872 -6.23 -0.78 -11.95
N LYS A 873 -5.81 -1.86 -11.27
CA LYS A 873 -6.42 -2.40 -10.05
C LYS A 873 -5.40 -2.61 -8.93
N ALA A 874 -4.45 -1.69 -8.78
CA ALA A 874 -3.43 -1.72 -7.73
C ALA A 874 -4.02 -1.84 -6.32
N ASN A 875 -5.17 -1.21 -6.05
CA ASN A 875 -5.86 -1.30 -4.76
C ASN A 875 -6.23 -2.73 -4.36
N LEU A 876 -6.62 -3.58 -5.33
CA LEU A 876 -6.94 -4.98 -5.05
C LEU A 876 -5.69 -5.78 -4.67
N LEU A 877 -4.51 -5.37 -5.14
CA LEU A 877 -3.24 -5.99 -4.74
C LEU A 877 -2.94 -5.70 -3.27
N MET A 878 -3.21 -4.48 -2.81
CA MET A 878 -3.02 -4.08 -1.40
C MET A 878 -3.91 -4.92 -0.48
N GLU A 879 -5.19 -5.06 -0.81
CA GLU A 879 -6.09 -5.94 -0.06
C GLU A 879 -5.63 -7.40 -0.07
N GLN A 880 -5.12 -7.88 -1.21
CA GLN A 880 -4.62 -9.25 -1.33
C GLN A 880 -3.36 -9.45 -0.49
N LEU A 881 -2.49 -8.45 -0.41
CA LEU A 881 -1.27 -8.44 0.40
C LEU A 881 -1.60 -8.50 1.90
N GLU A 882 -2.63 -7.76 2.36
CA GLU A 882 -3.09 -7.78 3.76
C GLU A 882 -3.69 -9.13 4.17
N LYS A 883 -4.46 -9.76 3.27
CA LYS A 883 -5.19 -11.01 3.52
C LYS A 883 -4.32 -12.27 3.43
N ASP A 884 -3.15 -12.19 2.81
CA ASP A 884 -2.30 -13.35 2.56
C ASP A 884 -1.52 -13.75 3.82
N GLU A 885 -1.84 -14.90 4.42
CA GLU A 885 -1.16 -15.41 5.62
C GLU A 885 0.32 -15.70 5.41
N SER A 886 0.74 -15.99 4.17
CA SER A 886 2.12 -16.36 3.86
C SER A 886 3.08 -15.16 3.80
N LYS A 887 2.53 -13.93 3.71
CA LYS A 887 3.15 -12.59 3.68
C LYS A 887 4.56 -12.48 3.06
N PRO A 888 4.76 -11.65 2.02
CA PRO A 888 6.10 -11.25 1.59
C PRO A 888 6.94 -10.69 2.75
N SER A 889 8.27 -10.69 2.59
CA SER A 889 9.15 -10.07 3.57
C SER A 889 8.87 -8.57 3.68
N LYS A 890 9.15 -8.00 4.86
CA LYS A 890 8.85 -6.59 5.16
C LYS A 890 9.41 -5.64 4.10
N ASN A 891 10.64 -5.89 3.63
CA ASN A 891 11.28 -5.07 2.59
C ASN A 891 10.49 -5.08 1.27
N ILE A 892 9.97 -6.24 0.88
CA ILE A 892 9.17 -6.37 -0.34
C ILE A 892 7.80 -5.70 -0.17
N CYS A 893 7.18 -5.83 1.01
CA CYS A 893 5.95 -5.11 1.32
C CYS A 893 6.16 -3.60 1.24
N THR A 894 7.15 -3.04 1.94
CA THR A 894 7.45 -1.59 1.92
C THR A 894 7.69 -1.10 0.49
N MET A 895 8.46 -1.84 -0.33
CA MET A 895 8.66 -1.50 -1.75
C MET A 895 7.35 -1.47 -2.55
N ILE A 896 6.45 -2.44 -2.36
CA ILE A 896 5.15 -2.47 -3.05
C ILE A 896 4.29 -1.28 -2.60
N HIS A 897 4.27 -0.95 -1.31
CA HIS A 897 3.56 0.19 -0.75
C HIS A 897 4.09 1.52 -1.31
N GLU A 898 5.42 1.72 -1.32
CA GLU A 898 6.08 2.91 -1.87
C GLU A 898 5.78 3.08 -3.36
N TYR A 899 5.80 1.98 -4.13
CA TYR A 899 5.54 2.02 -5.57
C TYR A 899 4.07 2.36 -5.89
N ILE A 900 3.11 1.88 -5.08
CA ILE A 900 1.67 2.14 -5.27
C ILE A 900 1.24 3.49 -4.65
N GLY A 901 2.04 4.06 -3.75
CA GLY A 901 1.75 5.32 -3.07
C GLY A 901 0.81 5.19 -1.87
N GLY A 902 0.81 4.04 -1.19
CA GLY A 902 0.05 3.82 0.05
C GLY A 902 0.87 4.20 1.30
N GLU A 903 0.28 4.93 2.26
CA GLU A 903 0.86 5.11 3.59
C GLU A 903 0.86 3.76 4.35
N GLU A 904 1.96 3.45 5.09
CA GLU A 904 2.11 2.22 5.90
C GLU A 904 1.11 2.13 7.07
#